data_AF-A0A0M0J6P4-F1
#
_entry.id   AF-A0A0M0J6P4-F1
#
_cell.length_a   1.000
_cell.length_b   1.000
_cell.length_c   1.000
_cell.angle_alpha   90.00
_cell.angle_beta   90.00
_cell.angle_gamma   90.00
#
_symmetry.space_group_name_H-M   'P 1'
#
loop_
_entity.id
_entity.type
_entity.pdbx_description
1 polymer ?
#
loop_
_entity_poly.entity_id
_entity_poly.type
_entity_poly.pdbx_seq_one_letter_code
_entity_poly.pdbx_strand_id
1 'polypeptide(L)'
;MRKTAAYRTSYGVDLPYRSWTTPDIIFKVIDVDGSGQLSIDELRQFFKHSPLDNDKVEELLGKIDTDGNGEISCDEWRKCFHAAGFDGSGVVGQSTEGFGMLLSLVKPNFAVTTKMAELHCGRAPLHIVQPEMRGITLTMLRQLWSHVNERCIQEGWMDVHGELLEPTSLNMYELQRYVIKPCTLSCDCSYVERCSEFTIQPSWTVVHWWGDSFHNLLLCLERHSRDRGVSEDGASYWIAAFALNQHDESPVEMSDPARFAMPRAVALSIGTLVAVDRCGVAFRRFWILYELFLAINVRQPGRPPKLLDLYAPHPHLSKRRLPKPPVPTYAVGLTDGVTMIDRGLGPTCRHAVRPHGVGETANKTEREAYFPIELIFQALSLNVDDAHTSIEHDKRAILGHMDKTGVAPEALAAAVRGRVAVAALRRAFDTGGTLLTTCLFALSASTLTHLSANLSGCVDLDAYLAKNLADALPPTVESLTLHFSNVPSAAADALVKGLAAHMASPTLRGEYCGKLPNLTSLTLVSNSLTTEGATALGLACCAPRAPPKLRSLDMGLPAPFDHRTASALLAERSTKWLSYFGEGRMMSTGELDNGVAVSLPNKGLTSSDLQLLLATVARSCPTPLTSLSMTGNDLDEIGVAQLAEMITSGQLPKLAYINLSGNERIPESGRRGVLQAMRSFQGPRLDCDFELESSDGFSIVPKAKSKEG
;
A
#
# COMPACT_ATOMS: atom_id res chain seq x y z
N MET A 1 29.95 20.50 -25.79
CA MET A 1 31.43 20.36 -25.70
C MET A 1 31.98 20.43 -24.25
N ARG A 2 31.60 21.39 -23.39
CA ARG A 2 32.15 21.50 -22.02
C ARG A 2 31.86 20.29 -21.10
N LYS A 3 30.66 19.69 -21.17
CA LYS A 3 30.32 18.47 -20.38
C LYS A 3 31.06 17.21 -20.85
N THR A 4 31.27 17.06 -22.15
CA THR A 4 32.01 15.92 -22.74
C THR A 4 33.47 15.86 -22.29
N ALA A 5 34.13 17.01 -22.16
CA ALA A 5 35.50 17.09 -21.64
C ALA A 5 35.58 16.76 -20.14
N ALA A 6 34.62 17.25 -19.34
CA ALA A 6 34.51 16.88 -17.92
C ALA A 6 34.24 15.38 -17.74
N TYR A 7 33.36 14.80 -18.55
CA TYR A 7 33.02 13.36 -18.52
C TYR A 7 34.23 12.46 -18.85
N ARG A 8 34.99 12.79 -19.91
CA ARG A 8 36.25 12.10 -20.24
C ARG A 8 37.27 12.17 -19.11
N THR A 9 37.35 13.32 -18.44
CA THR A 9 38.26 13.55 -17.32
C THR A 9 37.82 12.76 -16.08
N SER A 10 36.52 12.69 -15.79
CA SER A 10 35.97 12.01 -14.62
C SER A 10 36.01 10.49 -14.70
N TYR A 11 35.85 9.91 -15.89
CA TYR A 11 35.71 8.44 -16.05
C TYR A 11 36.84 7.77 -16.85
N GLY A 12 37.80 8.53 -17.38
CA GLY A 12 38.96 7.97 -18.08
C GLY A 12 38.60 7.18 -19.34
N VAL A 13 37.42 7.45 -19.93
CA VAL A 13 36.92 6.76 -21.12
C VAL A 13 37.23 7.63 -22.34
N ASP A 14 38.02 7.11 -23.28
CA ASP A 14 38.07 7.64 -24.64
C ASP A 14 36.76 7.27 -25.32
N LEU A 15 35.74 8.10 -25.12
CA LEU A 15 34.47 7.96 -25.82
C LEU A 15 34.77 7.93 -27.33
N PRO A 16 34.58 6.81 -28.04
CA PRO A 16 34.59 6.83 -29.49
C PRO A 16 33.48 7.81 -29.85
N TYR A 17 33.83 8.90 -30.52
CA TYR A 17 32.88 9.92 -30.90
C TYR A 17 31.94 9.33 -31.95
N ARG A 18 30.88 8.65 -31.50
CA ARG A 18 29.71 8.25 -32.28
C ARG A 18 28.47 8.36 -31.39
N SER A 19 28.15 9.61 -31.11
CA SER A 19 26.80 10.06 -30.82
C SER A 19 25.81 9.44 -31.82
N TRP A 20 24.65 8.99 -31.33
CA TRP A 20 23.49 8.76 -32.18
C TRP A 20 22.30 9.41 -31.49
N THR A 21 22.07 10.69 -31.79
CA THR A 21 20.77 11.38 -31.91
C THR A 21 20.94 12.91 -31.87
N THR A 22 21.63 13.49 -32.85
CA THR A 22 21.23 14.82 -33.37
C THR A 22 21.20 14.74 -34.89
N PRO A 23 20.34 15.51 -35.58
CA PRO A 23 20.30 15.52 -37.04
C PRO A 23 21.69 15.77 -37.63
N ASP A 24 22.47 16.69 -37.05
CA ASP A 24 23.82 17.05 -37.52
C ASP A 24 24.83 15.91 -37.45
N ILE A 25 24.64 15.00 -36.51
CA ILE A 25 25.53 13.86 -36.29
C ILE A 25 25.22 12.75 -37.29
N ILE A 26 23.93 12.46 -37.52
CA ILE A 26 23.53 11.45 -38.51
C ILE A 26 23.93 11.94 -39.91
N PHE A 27 23.73 13.23 -40.18
CA PHE A 27 24.16 13.87 -41.42
C PHE A 27 25.64 13.62 -41.69
N LYS A 28 26.53 13.90 -40.73
CA LYS A 28 27.98 13.67 -40.86
C LYS A 28 28.41 12.21 -41.01
N VAL A 29 27.56 11.26 -40.65
CA VAL A 29 27.87 9.83 -40.82
C VAL A 29 27.51 9.38 -42.23
N ILE A 30 26.48 9.97 -42.82
CA ILE A 30 26.05 9.70 -44.19
C ILE A 30 26.96 10.44 -45.18
N ASP A 31 27.35 11.68 -44.86
CA ASP A 31 28.31 12.51 -45.60
C ASP A 31 29.74 11.94 -45.46
N VAL A 32 30.04 10.91 -46.26
CA VAL A 32 31.31 10.16 -46.19
C VAL A 32 32.44 10.96 -46.80
N ASP A 33 32.15 11.73 -47.85
CA ASP A 33 33.15 12.56 -48.52
C ASP A 33 33.36 13.93 -47.85
N GLY A 34 32.48 14.32 -46.91
CA GLY A 34 32.57 15.55 -46.16
C GLY A 34 32.20 16.79 -46.97
N SER A 35 31.41 16.62 -48.04
CA SER A 35 30.97 17.68 -48.93
C SER A 35 29.99 18.66 -48.26
N GLY A 36 29.37 18.27 -47.15
CA GLY A 36 28.34 19.06 -46.48
C GLY A 36 26.95 18.92 -47.11
N GLN A 37 26.79 17.99 -48.05
CA GLN A 37 25.53 17.59 -48.71
C GLN A 37 25.46 16.06 -48.75
N LEU A 38 24.26 15.46 -48.74
CA LEU A 38 24.11 14.00 -48.86
C LEU A 38 23.70 13.64 -50.28
N SER A 39 24.57 12.92 -50.97
CA SER A 39 24.28 12.37 -52.29
C SER A 39 23.39 11.12 -52.22
N ILE A 40 22.73 10.77 -53.33
CA ILE A 40 21.95 9.53 -53.42
C ILE A 40 22.82 8.28 -53.19
N ASP A 41 24.09 8.31 -53.61
CA ASP A 41 25.00 7.18 -53.47
C ASP A 41 25.44 7.00 -52.01
N GLU A 42 25.64 8.08 -51.27
CA GLU A 42 25.88 8.05 -49.83
C GLU A 42 24.68 7.55 -49.04
N LEU A 43 23.47 7.98 -49.40
CA LEU A 43 22.23 7.46 -48.82
C LEU A 43 22.07 5.96 -49.12
N ARG A 44 22.26 5.53 -50.37
CA ARG A 44 22.20 4.11 -50.75
C ARG A 44 23.27 3.29 -50.03
N GLN A 45 24.47 3.83 -49.87
CA GLN A 45 25.56 3.17 -49.14
C GLN A 45 25.20 3.03 -47.65
N PHE A 46 24.62 4.06 -47.04
CA PHE A 46 24.17 4.04 -45.65
C PHE A 46 23.02 3.04 -45.44
N PHE A 47 22.07 2.95 -46.37
CA PHE A 47 20.91 2.05 -46.31
C PHE A 47 21.12 0.67 -46.92
N LYS A 48 22.32 0.36 -47.42
CA LYS A 48 22.67 -0.88 -48.15
C LYS A 48 22.30 -2.19 -47.42
N HIS A 49 22.24 -2.16 -46.09
CA HIS A 49 21.90 -3.30 -45.24
C HIS A 49 20.55 -3.15 -44.51
N SER A 50 19.73 -2.20 -44.93
CA SER A 50 18.38 -1.95 -44.41
C SER A 50 17.32 -2.65 -45.28
N PRO A 51 16.06 -2.79 -44.81
CA PRO A 51 14.96 -3.31 -45.63
C PRO A 51 14.46 -2.31 -46.71
N LEU A 52 15.13 -1.16 -46.89
CA LEU A 52 14.83 -0.21 -47.95
C LEU A 52 15.55 -0.64 -49.24
N ASP A 53 14.78 -0.77 -50.32
CA ASP A 53 15.32 -0.92 -51.67
C ASP A 53 15.75 0.45 -52.22
N ASN A 54 16.49 0.45 -53.33
CA ASN A 54 17.00 1.69 -53.93
C ASN A 54 15.86 2.67 -54.29
N ASP A 55 14.70 2.15 -54.68
CA ASP A 55 13.53 2.95 -55.07
C ASP A 55 12.98 3.75 -53.88
N LYS A 56 12.94 3.16 -52.67
CA LYS A 56 12.54 3.89 -51.44
C LYS A 56 13.58 4.90 -50.98
N VAL A 57 14.86 4.66 -51.24
CA VAL A 57 15.93 5.63 -50.94
C VAL A 57 15.80 6.86 -51.84
N GLU A 58 15.42 6.67 -53.11
CA GLU A 58 15.09 7.77 -54.02
C GLU A 58 13.81 8.52 -53.60
N GLU A 59 12.78 7.80 -53.14
CA GLU A 59 11.58 8.41 -52.58
C GLU A 59 11.89 9.26 -51.33
N LEU A 60 12.79 8.78 -50.47
CA LEU A 60 13.27 9.51 -49.29
C LEU A 60 14.01 10.79 -49.72
N LEU A 61 14.90 10.70 -50.71
CA LEU A 61 15.60 11.86 -51.27
C LEU A 61 14.59 12.92 -51.74
N GLY A 62 13.62 12.53 -52.57
CA GLY A 62 12.61 13.45 -53.10
C GLY A 62 11.66 14.05 -52.06
N LYS A 63 11.60 13.51 -50.84
CA LYS A 63 10.82 14.06 -49.72
C LYS A 63 11.61 15.05 -48.87
N ILE A 64 12.94 14.95 -48.84
CA ILE A 64 13.81 15.77 -47.99
C ILE A 64 14.47 16.89 -48.79
N ASP A 65 14.88 16.60 -50.03
CA ASP A 65 15.39 17.57 -51.00
C ASP A 65 14.26 18.53 -51.41
N THR A 66 14.16 19.66 -50.72
CA THR A 66 13.08 20.63 -50.90
C THR A 66 13.36 21.62 -52.02
N ASP A 67 14.64 21.85 -52.33
CA ASP A 67 15.04 22.74 -53.41
C ASP A 67 15.24 22.01 -54.76
N GLY A 68 15.22 20.67 -54.75
CA GLY A 68 15.22 19.81 -55.93
C GLY A 68 16.59 19.73 -56.61
N ASN A 69 17.66 19.98 -55.87
CA ASN A 69 19.02 20.01 -56.41
C ASN A 69 19.65 18.61 -56.58
N GLY A 70 18.98 17.55 -56.10
CA GLY A 70 19.43 16.16 -56.19
C GLY A 70 20.30 15.69 -55.03
N GLU A 71 20.57 16.56 -54.06
CA GLU A 71 21.35 16.31 -52.84
C GLU A 71 20.59 16.83 -51.61
N ILE A 72 20.88 16.33 -50.41
CA ILE A 72 20.25 16.83 -49.17
C ILE A 72 21.23 17.73 -48.44
N SER A 73 20.90 19.01 -48.28
CA SER A 73 21.68 19.90 -47.43
C SER A 73 21.48 19.62 -45.94
N CYS A 74 22.43 20.01 -45.11
CA CYS A 74 22.34 19.86 -43.65
C CYS A 74 21.09 20.56 -43.06
N ASP A 75 20.67 21.67 -43.66
CA ASP A 75 19.48 22.40 -43.23
C ASP A 75 18.18 21.71 -43.65
N GLU A 76 18.12 21.10 -44.83
CA GLU A 76 16.98 20.29 -45.28
C GLU A 76 16.82 19.03 -44.46
N TRP A 77 17.93 18.34 -44.21
CA TRP A 77 17.99 17.22 -43.29
C TRP A 77 17.47 17.61 -41.90
N ARG A 78 17.95 18.73 -41.34
CA ARG A 78 17.53 19.22 -40.02
C ARG A 78 16.04 19.61 -40.01
N LYS A 79 15.56 20.31 -41.04
CA LYS A 79 14.14 20.70 -41.17
C LYS A 79 13.23 19.49 -41.26
N CYS A 80 13.57 18.50 -42.08
CA CYS A 80 12.80 17.25 -42.17
C CYS A 80 12.84 16.49 -40.84
N PHE A 81 14.02 16.39 -40.21
CA PHE A 81 14.19 15.77 -38.90
C PHE A 81 13.35 16.45 -37.82
N HIS A 82 13.25 17.78 -37.79
CA HIS A 82 12.39 18.49 -36.84
C HIS A 82 10.91 18.45 -37.22
N ALA A 83 10.56 18.53 -38.50
CA ALA A 83 9.18 18.39 -39.00
C ALA A 83 8.60 16.99 -38.70
N ALA A 84 9.46 15.98 -38.60
CA ALA A 84 9.11 14.64 -38.13
C ALA A 84 8.89 14.54 -36.61
N GLY A 85 9.03 15.64 -35.84
CA GLY A 85 8.64 15.72 -34.42
C GLY A 85 9.76 15.53 -33.39
N PHE A 86 11.02 15.77 -33.74
CA PHE A 86 12.19 15.47 -32.89
C PHE A 86 12.80 16.68 -32.17
N ASP A 87 12.09 17.80 -32.01
CA ASP A 87 12.60 19.04 -31.38
C ASP A 87 12.46 19.09 -29.84
N GLY A 88 11.93 18.02 -29.23
CA GLY A 88 11.74 17.95 -27.78
C GLY A 88 10.67 18.91 -27.24
N SER A 89 9.87 19.56 -28.09
CA SER A 89 8.86 20.55 -27.67
C SER A 89 7.43 20.03 -27.60
N GLY A 90 7.11 18.84 -28.15
CA GLY A 90 5.79 18.25 -27.94
C GLY A 90 5.47 17.00 -28.75
N VAL A 91 4.95 15.99 -28.05
CA VAL A 91 3.90 15.03 -28.48
C VAL A 91 3.99 14.53 -29.92
N VAL A 92 5.00 13.72 -30.27
CA VAL A 92 4.93 12.86 -31.47
C VAL A 92 5.34 11.43 -31.14
N GLY A 93 4.30 10.61 -30.96
CA GLY A 93 4.25 9.16 -31.11
C GLY A 93 2.93 8.74 -31.78
N GLN A 94 2.34 9.63 -32.60
CA GLN A 94 0.95 9.50 -33.08
C GLN A 94 0.77 9.41 -34.61
N SER A 95 1.83 9.18 -35.40
CA SER A 95 1.64 8.70 -36.77
C SER A 95 2.49 7.45 -37.02
N THR A 96 1.81 6.39 -37.47
CA THR A 96 2.40 5.11 -37.86
C THR A 96 3.48 5.29 -38.93
N GLU A 97 3.34 6.31 -39.78
CA GLU A 97 4.28 6.66 -40.85
C GLU A 97 5.56 7.33 -40.33
N GLY A 98 5.46 8.26 -39.37
CA GLY A 98 6.64 8.91 -38.77
C GLY A 98 7.46 7.95 -37.91
N PHE A 99 6.78 7.06 -37.19
CA PHE A 99 7.42 6.00 -36.40
C PHE A 99 8.05 4.90 -37.29
N GLY A 100 7.37 4.53 -38.38
CA GLY A 100 7.87 3.57 -39.37
C GLY A 100 9.09 4.07 -40.13
N MET A 101 9.12 5.35 -40.52
CA MET A 101 10.26 5.98 -41.16
C MET A 101 11.48 5.99 -40.21
N LEU A 102 11.27 6.30 -38.93
CA LEU A 102 12.35 6.25 -37.92
C LEU A 102 12.90 4.84 -37.69
N LEU A 103 12.03 3.83 -37.57
CA LEU A 103 12.42 2.43 -37.44
C LEU A 103 13.24 1.94 -38.63
N SER A 104 13.02 2.50 -39.82
CA SER A 104 13.82 2.18 -41.01
C SER A 104 15.18 2.88 -41.03
N LEU A 105 15.25 4.13 -40.53
CA LEU A 105 16.49 4.93 -40.45
C LEU A 105 17.46 4.44 -39.36
N VAL A 106 16.93 3.89 -38.26
CA VAL A 106 17.69 3.40 -37.10
C VAL A 106 17.83 1.87 -37.11
N LYS A 107 17.41 1.21 -38.20
CA LYS A 107 17.75 -0.19 -38.52
C LYS A 107 18.87 -0.30 -39.57
N PRO A 108 20.11 0.18 -39.34
CA PRO A 108 21.25 -0.62 -39.72
C PRO A 108 21.44 -1.69 -38.65
N ASN A 109 21.76 -2.91 -39.05
CA ASN A 109 22.18 -4.02 -38.20
C ASN A 109 22.61 -3.54 -36.81
N PHE A 110 21.81 -3.86 -35.80
CA PHE A 110 22.34 -4.14 -34.47
C PHE A 110 23.43 -5.20 -34.73
N ALA A 111 24.64 -4.76 -35.04
CA ALA A 111 25.79 -5.36 -34.43
C ALA A 111 25.52 -5.11 -32.95
N VAL A 112 24.76 -6.05 -32.38
CA VAL A 112 24.88 -6.48 -31.01
C VAL A 112 26.39 -6.46 -30.79
N THR A 113 26.91 -5.35 -30.26
CA THR A 113 28.14 -5.40 -29.52
C THR A 113 27.87 -6.51 -28.55
N THR A 114 28.73 -7.52 -28.57
CA THR A 114 28.45 -8.90 -28.14
C THR A 114 27.85 -9.01 -26.72
N LYS A 115 27.88 -7.93 -25.93
CA LYS A 115 27.20 -7.69 -24.65
C LYS A 115 25.67 -7.50 -24.68
N MET A 116 25.04 -6.97 -25.74
CA MET A 116 23.57 -6.78 -25.78
C MET A 116 22.81 -8.12 -25.74
N ALA A 117 23.40 -9.17 -26.34
CA ALA A 117 22.84 -10.52 -26.34
C ALA A 117 23.06 -11.28 -25.01
N GLU A 118 23.79 -10.74 -24.04
CA GLU A 118 24.11 -11.50 -22.82
C GLU A 118 23.02 -11.41 -21.75
N LEU A 119 22.18 -10.37 -21.73
CA LEU A 119 21.10 -10.26 -20.74
C LEU A 119 19.94 -11.19 -21.13
N HIS A 120 20.06 -12.45 -20.69
CA HIS A 120 19.07 -13.52 -20.87
C HIS A 120 18.80 -14.00 -22.31
N CYS A 121 19.56 -13.59 -23.35
CA CYS A 121 19.35 -14.10 -24.71
C CYS A 121 19.95 -15.50 -24.96
N GLY A 122 20.69 -16.06 -24.00
CA GLY A 122 21.17 -17.45 -24.03
C GLY A 122 20.09 -18.50 -23.73
N ARG A 123 18.83 -18.09 -23.52
CA ARG A 123 17.69 -18.97 -23.24
C ARG A 123 16.41 -18.47 -23.89
N ALA A 124 15.47 -19.38 -24.12
CA ALA A 124 14.13 -19.03 -24.57
C ALA A 124 13.39 -18.23 -23.47
N PRO A 125 12.55 -17.24 -23.85
CA PRO A 125 11.71 -16.53 -22.89
C PRO A 125 10.68 -17.49 -22.27
N LEU A 126 10.31 -17.25 -21.01
CA LEU A 126 9.20 -17.93 -20.37
C LEU A 126 7.89 -17.23 -20.73
N HIS A 127 6.99 -17.93 -21.41
CA HIS A 127 5.66 -17.39 -21.70
C HIS A 127 4.74 -17.45 -20.47
N ILE A 128 4.35 -16.29 -19.94
CA ILE A 128 3.47 -16.15 -18.77
C ILE A 128 2.17 -15.50 -19.22
N VAL A 129 1.13 -16.33 -19.39
CA VAL A 129 -0.18 -15.92 -19.96
C VAL A 129 -0.82 -14.78 -19.18
N GLN A 130 -0.77 -14.82 -17.85
CA GLN A 130 -1.42 -13.85 -16.97
C GLN A 130 -0.45 -12.72 -16.61
N PRO A 131 -0.64 -11.48 -17.10
CA PRO A 131 0.31 -10.40 -16.83
C PRO A 131 0.45 -10.03 -15.35
N GLU A 132 -0.58 -10.26 -14.55
CA GLU A 132 -0.58 -10.09 -13.10
C GLU A 132 0.31 -11.11 -12.37
N MET A 133 0.69 -12.22 -13.01
CA MET A 133 1.59 -13.25 -12.49
C MET A 133 3.05 -13.02 -12.92
N ARG A 134 3.35 -11.86 -13.50
CA ARG A 134 4.70 -11.48 -13.98
C ARG A 134 5.43 -10.66 -12.91
N GLY A 135 5.68 -11.27 -11.76
CA GLY A 135 6.49 -10.68 -10.70
C GLY A 135 7.99 -10.66 -11.03
N ILE A 136 8.68 -9.60 -10.63
CA ILE A 136 10.15 -9.44 -10.73
C ILE A 136 10.77 -9.40 -9.33
N THR A 137 11.93 -10.04 -9.14
CA THR A 137 12.65 -10.05 -7.85
C THR A 137 13.69 -8.95 -7.76
N LEU A 138 14.15 -8.65 -6.54
CA LEU A 138 15.29 -7.74 -6.34
C LEU A 138 16.57 -8.23 -7.02
N THR A 139 16.81 -9.55 -7.03
CA THR A 139 17.96 -10.14 -7.70
C THR A 139 17.95 -9.86 -9.20
N MET A 140 16.80 -10.00 -9.87
CA MET A 140 16.64 -9.69 -11.29
C MET A 140 16.83 -8.18 -11.57
N LEU A 141 16.30 -7.31 -10.70
CA LEU A 141 16.48 -5.86 -10.84
C LEU A 141 17.94 -5.43 -10.64
N ARG A 142 18.69 -6.08 -9.75
CA ARG A 142 20.13 -5.81 -9.55
C ARG A 142 20.98 -6.28 -10.73
N GLN A 143 20.63 -7.41 -11.35
CA GLN A 143 21.28 -7.85 -12.59
C GLN A 143 21.07 -6.81 -13.69
N LEU A 144 19.84 -6.31 -13.83
CA LEU A 144 19.53 -5.22 -14.75
C LEU A 144 20.34 -3.94 -14.41
N TRP A 145 20.45 -3.59 -13.13
CA TRP A 145 21.25 -2.44 -12.68
C TRP A 145 22.75 -2.59 -12.96
N SER A 146 23.33 -3.79 -12.80
CA SER A 146 24.73 -4.07 -13.16
C SER A 146 24.97 -3.77 -14.64
N HIS A 147 24.06 -4.23 -15.50
CA HIS A 147 24.12 -3.98 -16.93
C HIS A 147 24.07 -2.50 -17.29
N VAL A 148 23.20 -1.74 -16.61
CA VAL A 148 23.13 -0.27 -16.77
C VAL A 148 24.46 0.38 -16.35
N ASN A 149 25.02 0.03 -15.19
CA ASN A 149 26.29 0.61 -14.73
C ASN A 149 27.46 0.32 -15.66
N GLU A 150 27.51 -0.90 -16.20
CA GLU A 150 28.60 -1.30 -17.09
C GLU A 150 28.48 -0.60 -18.45
N ARG A 151 27.28 -0.45 -18.99
CA ARG A 151 27.08 -0.04 -20.38
C ARG A 151 26.82 1.44 -20.58
N CYS A 152 26.11 2.10 -19.67
CA CYS A 152 25.67 3.49 -19.86
C CYS A 152 26.82 4.43 -20.22
N ILE A 153 27.93 4.35 -19.48
CA ILE A 153 29.13 5.16 -19.72
C ILE A 153 29.94 4.64 -20.91
N GLN A 154 30.15 3.32 -20.99
CA GLN A 154 30.97 2.68 -22.04
C GLN A 154 30.41 2.92 -23.45
N GLU A 155 29.08 2.94 -23.57
CA GLU A 155 28.38 3.10 -24.83
C GLU A 155 27.93 4.55 -25.09
N GLY A 156 28.16 5.46 -24.15
CA GLY A 156 27.83 6.87 -24.29
C GLY A 156 26.33 7.12 -24.46
N TRP A 157 25.50 6.48 -23.65
CA TRP A 157 24.04 6.66 -23.71
C TRP A 157 23.65 8.12 -23.44
N MET A 158 22.61 8.60 -24.13
CA MET A 158 22.15 9.98 -24.06
C MET A 158 20.66 10.07 -23.73
N ASP A 159 20.27 11.16 -23.07
CA ASP A 159 18.87 11.52 -22.84
C ASP A 159 18.20 12.05 -24.12
N VAL A 160 16.93 12.45 -24.02
CA VAL A 160 16.15 13.00 -25.14
C VAL A 160 16.67 14.36 -25.63
N HIS A 161 17.50 15.05 -24.85
CA HIS A 161 18.11 16.33 -25.21
C HIS A 161 19.53 16.17 -25.78
N GLY A 162 20.02 14.93 -25.92
CA GLY A 162 21.36 14.63 -26.43
C GLY A 162 22.48 14.79 -25.39
N GLU A 163 22.13 14.87 -24.11
CA GLU A 163 23.09 14.96 -23.01
C GLU A 163 23.50 13.56 -22.55
N LEU A 164 24.80 13.37 -22.29
CA LEU A 164 25.33 12.08 -21.81
C LEU A 164 24.73 11.72 -20.46
N LEU A 165 24.30 10.46 -20.34
CA LEU A 165 23.73 9.90 -19.14
C LEU A 165 24.80 9.35 -18.20
N GLU A 166 24.54 9.53 -16.91
CA GLU A 166 25.14 8.75 -15.84
C GLU A 166 24.23 7.57 -15.53
N PRO A 167 24.76 6.41 -15.10
CA PRO A 167 23.92 5.29 -14.68
C PRO A 167 22.85 5.70 -13.64
N THR A 168 23.22 6.58 -12.71
CA THR A 168 22.35 7.06 -11.63
C THR A 168 21.37 8.16 -12.06
N SER A 169 21.50 8.72 -13.27
CA SER A 169 20.54 9.68 -13.83
C SER A 169 19.57 9.05 -14.82
N LEU A 170 19.86 7.82 -15.28
CA LEU A 170 19.03 7.08 -16.22
C LEU A 170 17.64 6.78 -15.62
N ASN A 171 16.60 7.23 -16.30
CA ASN A 171 15.20 7.01 -15.93
C ASN A 171 14.61 5.80 -16.68
N MET A 172 13.32 5.52 -16.47
CA MET A 172 12.66 4.34 -17.03
C MET A 172 12.43 4.44 -18.55
N TYR A 173 12.26 5.63 -19.11
CA TYR A 173 12.16 5.80 -20.57
C TYR A 173 13.48 5.43 -21.26
N GLU A 174 14.61 5.84 -20.69
CA GLU A 174 15.92 5.48 -21.22
C GLU A 174 16.25 4.00 -20.95
N LEU A 175 15.88 3.45 -19.79
CA LEU A 175 16.00 2.02 -19.52
C LEU A 175 15.22 1.19 -20.55
N GLN A 176 14.01 1.65 -20.87
CA GLN A 176 13.17 1.02 -21.87
C GLN A 176 13.84 1.07 -23.25
N ARG A 177 14.36 2.23 -23.65
CA ARG A 177 15.02 2.46 -24.95
C ARG A 177 16.30 1.65 -25.12
N TYR A 178 17.20 1.69 -24.14
CA TYR A 178 18.55 1.13 -24.26
C TYR A 178 18.65 -0.32 -23.82
N VAL A 179 17.71 -0.83 -23.02
CA VAL A 179 17.79 -2.19 -22.48
C VAL A 179 16.54 -3.02 -22.76
N ILE A 180 15.37 -2.60 -22.27
CA ILE A 180 14.18 -3.46 -22.27
C ILE A 180 13.71 -3.77 -23.69
N LYS A 181 13.42 -2.75 -24.52
CA LYS A 181 12.94 -2.96 -25.89
C LYS A 181 13.94 -3.77 -26.72
N PRO A 182 15.26 -3.43 -26.74
CA PRO A 182 16.24 -4.24 -27.46
C PRO A 182 16.27 -5.70 -27.02
N CYS A 183 16.24 -5.98 -25.71
CA CYS A 183 16.35 -7.35 -25.22
C CYS A 183 15.05 -8.16 -25.38
N THR A 184 13.87 -7.53 -25.48
CA THR A 184 12.60 -8.26 -25.66
C THR A 184 12.13 -8.31 -27.11
N LEU A 185 12.71 -7.53 -28.02
CA LEU A 185 12.26 -7.38 -29.42
C LEU A 185 12.15 -8.72 -30.16
N SER A 186 13.15 -9.60 -30.05
CA SER A 186 13.16 -10.86 -30.80
C SER A 186 12.08 -11.86 -30.36
N CYS A 187 11.49 -11.63 -29.20
CA CYS A 187 10.58 -12.55 -28.54
C CYS A 187 9.17 -11.97 -28.35
N ASP A 188 8.98 -10.69 -28.66
CA ASP A 188 7.73 -9.95 -28.49
C ASP A 188 7.06 -10.24 -27.14
N CYS A 189 7.80 -10.05 -26.06
CA CYS A 189 7.39 -10.40 -24.71
C CYS A 189 7.69 -9.28 -23.70
N SER A 190 7.19 -9.42 -22.47
CA SER A 190 7.59 -8.52 -21.38
C SER A 190 9.04 -8.78 -20.93
N TYR A 191 9.61 -7.82 -20.19
CA TYR A 191 10.94 -8.02 -19.61
C TYR A 191 10.96 -9.20 -18.63
N VAL A 192 9.91 -9.36 -17.82
CA VAL A 192 9.80 -10.48 -16.87
C VAL A 192 9.78 -11.83 -17.58
N GLU A 193 9.07 -11.94 -18.70
CA GLU A 193 9.07 -13.17 -19.52
C GLU A 193 10.47 -13.47 -20.09
N ARG A 194 11.26 -12.44 -20.41
CA ARG A 194 12.65 -12.60 -20.83
C ARG A 194 13.59 -13.02 -19.69
N CYS A 195 13.46 -12.41 -18.51
CA CYS A 195 14.43 -12.55 -17.42
C CYS A 195 14.04 -13.54 -16.32
N SER A 196 12.82 -14.09 -16.31
CA SER A 196 12.39 -15.10 -15.33
C SER A 196 12.60 -16.54 -15.83
N GLU A 197 12.76 -17.47 -14.90
CA GLU A 197 12.83 -18.93 -15.17
C GLU A 197 11.53 -19.65 -14.82
N PHE A 198 10.75 -19.08 -13.90
CA PHE A 198 9.48 -19.61 -13.44
C PHE A 198 8.48 -18.46 -13.26
N THR A 199 7.19 -18.79 -13.21
CA THR A 199 6.14 -17.81 -12.91
C THR A 199 6.25 -17.38 -11.45
N ILE A 200 6.29 -16.07 -11.21
CA ILE A 200 6.42 -15.49 -9.86
C ILE A 200 5.18 -14.67 -9.57
N GLN A 201 4.35 -15.12 -8.62
CA GLN A 201 3.29 -14.27 -8.09
C GLN A 201 3.91 -13.08 -7.36
N PRO A 202 3.53 -11.83 -7.69
CA PRO A 202 4.03 -10.66 -6.99
C PRO A 202 3.48 -10.60 -5.56
N SER A 203 4.35 -10.26 -4.61
CA SER A 203 3.98 -9.98 -3.23
C SER A 203 3.48 -8.54 -3.08
N TRP A 204 3.99 -7.62 -3.91
CA TRP A 204 3.67 -6.20 -3.88
C TRP A 204 3.51 -5.64 -5.29
N THR A 205 2.55 -4.74 -5.48
CA THR A 205 2.46 -3.92 -6.69
C THR A 205 3.28 -2.65 -6.50
N VAL A 206 3.91 -2.14 -7.56
CA VAL A 206 4.73 -0.92 -7.51
C VAL A 206 4.17 0.14 -8.45
N VAL A 207 3.89 1.32 -7.89
CA VAL A 207 3.52 2.54 -8.59
C VAL A 207 4.70 3.50 -8.51
N HIS A 208 5.15 4.02 -9.65
CA HIS A 208 6.28 4.95 -9.71
C HIS A 208 6.21 5.85 -10.94
N TRP A 209 6.86 7.00 -10.86
CA TRP A 209 7.04 7.88 -12.02
C TRP A 209 8.23 7.45 -12.85
N TRP A 210 8.01 7.25 -14.15
CA TRP A 210 9.04 6.80 -15.09
C TRP A 210 10.16 7.80 -15.34
N GLY A 211 9.94 9.10 -15.07
CA GLY A 211 10.98 10.11 -15.21
C GLY A 211 11.93 10.21 -14.02
N ASP A 212 11.66 9.49 -12.93
CA ASP A 212 12.65 9.30 -11.86
C ASP A 212 13.68 8.25 -12.28
N SER A 213 14.88 8.33 -11.69
CA SER A 213 15.94 7.38 -11.99
C SER A 213 15.56 5.95 -11.59
N PHE A 214 15.91 4.99 -12.45
CA PHE A 214 15.82 3.57 -12.12
C PHE A 214 16.60 3.22 -10.84
N HIS A 215 17.71 3.92 -10.57
CA HIS A 215 18.47 3.74 -9.34
C HIS A 215 17.65 4.09 -8.10
N ASN A 216 16.92 5.21 -8.13
CA ASN A 216 16.07 5.65 -7.02
C ASN A 216 14.94 4.65 -6.76
N LEU A 217 14.33 4.09 -7.81
CA LEU A 217 13.37 3.01 -7.69
C LEU A 217 13.98 1.79 -6.98
N LEU A 218 15.16 1.34 -7.42
CA LEU A 218 15.85 0.21 -6.81
C LEU A 218 16.16 0.45 -5.32
N LEU A 219 16.64 1.64 -4.96
CA LEU A 219 16.89 2.02 -3.55
C LEU A 219 15.62 1.91 -2.70
N CYS A 220 14.48 2.36 -3.22
CA CYS A 220 13.18 2.27 -2.54
C CYS A 220 12.75 0.81 -2.35
N LEU A 221 12.85 -0.02 -3.39
CA LEU A 221 12.46 -1.44 -3.33
C LEU A 221 13.35 -2.24 -2.37
N GLU A 222 14.65 -2.00 -2.39
CA GLU A 222 15.57 -2.65 -1.46
C GLU A 222 15.29 -2.26 -0.01
N ARG A 223 15.05 -0.97 0.24
CA ARG A 223 14.70 -0.52 1.59
C ARG A 223 13.39 -1.13 2.05
N HIS A 224 12.36 -1.11 1.21
CA HIS A 224 11.06 -1.68 1.52
C HIS A 224 11.15 -3.17 1.85
N SER A 225 11.88 -3.96 1.06
CA SER A 225 12.10 -5.39 1.34
C SER A 225 12.73 -5.61 2.71
N ARG A 226 13.76 -4.82 3.05
CA ARG A 226 14.44 -4.89 4.35
C ARG A 226 13.51 -4.48 5.50
N ASP A 227 12.74 -3.42 5.34
CA ASP A 227 11.82 -2.91 6.35
C ASP A 227 10.69 -3.91 6.61
N ARG A 228 10.07 -4.47 5.55
CA ARG A 228 9.05 -5.52 5.64
C ARG A 228 9.59 -6.91 6.02
N GLY A 229 10.92 -7.07 6.09
CA GLY A 229 11.57 -8.32 6.52
C GLY A 229 11.39 -9.47 5.55
N VAL A 230 11.22 -9.17 4.25
CA VAL A 230 11.15 -10.17 3.19
C VAL A 230 12.57 -10.44 2.71
N SER A 231 12.95 -11.71 2.61
CA SER A 231 14.26 -12.11 2.05
C SER A 231 14.42 -11.60 0.62
N GLU A 232 15.65 -11.33 0.20
CA GLU A 232 15.92 -10.76 -1.12
C GLU A 232 15.41 -11.66 -2.27
N ASP A 233 15.50 -12.98 -2.10
CA ASP A 233 14.95 -13.97 -3.05
C ASP A 233 13.43 -14.19 -2.90
N GLY A 234 12.82 -13.71 -1.81
CA GLY A 234 11.39 -13.82 -1.55
C GLY A 234 10.61 -12.55 -1.91
N ALA A 235 11.29 -11.42 -2.07
CA ALA A 235 10.66 -10.14 -2.40
C ALA A 235 10.36 -10.06 -3.90
N SER A 236 9.08 -10.23 -4.24
CA SER A 236 8.57 -10.16 -5.61
C SER A 236 7.66 -8.96 -5.81
N TYR A 237 7.89 -8.22 -6.88
CA TYR A 237 7.21 -6.98 -7.20
C TYR A 237 6.52 -7.07 -8.56
N TRP A 238 5.32 -6.52 -8.70
CA TRP A 238 4.72 -6.24 -10.00
C TRP A 238 4.99 -4.80 -10.38
N ILE A 239 5.71 -4.58 -11.48
CA ILE A 239 6.06 -3.24 -11.98
C ILE A 239 5.66 -3.18 -13.44
N ALA A 240 4.75 -2.27 -13.80
CA ALA A 240 4.16 -2.22 -15.14
C ALA A 240 5.21 -2.18 -16.27
N ALA A 241 6.30 -1.42 -16.08
CA ALA A 241 7.40 -1.29 -17.04
C ALA A 241 8.11 -2.62 -17.36
N PHE A 242 8.06 -3.60 -16.46
CA PHE A 242 8.70 -4.91 -16.64
C PHE A 242 7.69 -6.03 -16.91
N ALA A 243 6.48 -5.94 -16.34
CA ALA A 243 5.44 -6.96 -16.43
C ALA A 243 4.64 -6.91 -17.75
N LEU A 244 4.40 -5.70 -18.27
CA LEU A 244 3.66 -5.52 -19.53
C LEU A 244 4.60 -5.65 -20.73
N ASN A 245 4.06 -6.10 -21.86
CA ASN A 245 4.81 -6.10 -23.12
C ASN A 245 4.98 -4.64 -23.58
N GLN A 246 6.23 -4.19 -23.69
CA GLN A 246 6.56 -2.80 -24.03
C GLN A 246 6.50 -2.52 -25.55
N HIS A 247 6.20 -3.55 -26.35
CA HIS A 247 5.96 -3.45 -27.80
C HIS A 247 4.46 -3.35 -28.14
N ASP A 248 3.58 -3.51 -27.16
CA ASP A 248 2.13 -3.35 -27.34
C ASP A 248 1.78 -1.85 -27.39
N GLU A 249 1.51 -1.36 -28.59
CA GLU A 249 1.10 0.03 -28.86
C GLU A 249 -0.42 0.20 -28.92
N SER A 250 -1.18 -0.85 -28.56
CA SER A 250 -2.63 -0.79 -28.56
C SER A 250 -3.12 0.30 -27.58
N PRO A 251 -4.13 1.10 -27.97
CA PRO A 251 -4.71 2.09 -27.07
C PRO A 251 -5.32 1.39 -25.84
N VAL A 252 -5.17 2.00 -24.66
CA VAL A 252 -5.68 1.40 -23.42
C VAL A 252 -7.20 1.55 -23.35
N GLU A 253 -7.94 0.44 -23.52
CA GLU A 253 -9.41 0.44 -23.44
C GLU A 253 -9.94 0.44 -21.99
N MET A 254 -10.37 1.59 -21.48
CA MET A 254 -10.90 1.82 -20.12
C MET A 254 -12.33 1.30 -19.85
N SER A 255 -12.81 0.33 -20.65
CA SER A 255 -14.19 -0.19 -20.55
C SER A 255 -14.41 -1.06 -19.30
N ASP A 256 -13.40 -1.81 -18.86
CA ASP A 256 -13.47 -2.71 -17.69
C ASP A 256 -12.10 -2.80 -16.98
N PRO A 257 -11.88 -2.06 -15.87
CA PRO A 257 -10.60 -2.06 -15.17
C PRO A 257 -10.20 -3.41 -14.59
N ALA A 258 -11.15 -4.31 -14.31
CA ALA A 258 -10.84 -5.65 -13.83
C ALA A 258 -10.13 -6.48 -14.93
N ARG A 259 -10.25 -6.08 -16.20
CA ARG A 259 -9.50 -6.65 -17.33
C ARG A 259 -8.09 -6.10 -17.46
N PHE A 260 -7.70 -5.09 -16.67
CA PHE A 260 -6.31 -4.64 -16.62
C PHE A 260 -5.46 -5.49 -15.68
N ALA A 261 -4.18 -5.60 -16.03
CA ALA A 261 -3.21 -6.35 -15.25
C ALA A 261 -2.98 -5.74 -13.86
N MET A 262 -2.96 -4.40 -13.73
CA MET A 262 -2.61 -3.74 -12.46
C MET A 262 -3.63 -4.01 -11.34
N PRO A 263 -4.95 -3.80 -11.52
CA PRO A 263 -5.93 -4.11 -10.47
C PRO A 263 -5.90 -5.59 -10.07
N ARG A 264 -5.68 -6.50 -11.03
CA ARG A 264 -5.50 -7.94 -10.74
C ARG A 264 -4.21 -8.20 -9.95
N ALA A 265 -3.10 -7.54 -10.29
CA ALA A 265 -1.85 -7.64 -9.54
C ALA A 265 -1.98 -7.10 -8.10
N VAL A 266 -2.68 -5.98 -7.90
CA VAL A 266 -3.02 -5.47 -6.55
C VAL A 266 -3.86 -6.48 -5.79
N ALA A 267 -4.84 -7.11 -6.47
CA ALA A 267 -5.70 -8.12 -5.88
C ALA A 267 -4.89 -9.35 -5.40
N LEU A 268 -3.84 -9.75 -6.12
CA LEU A 268 -2.92 -10.82 -5.71
C LEU A 268 -1.92 -10.41 -4.62
N SER A 269 -1.50 -9.15 -4.61
CA SER A 269 -0.46 -8.61 -3.73
C SER A 269 -0.94 -8.38 -2.30
N ILE A 270 -0.01 -8.30 -1.35
CA ILE A 270 -0.27 -7.89 0.04
C ILE A 270 -0.64 -6.40 0.10
N GLY A 271 0.03 -5.60 -0.73
CA GLY A 271 -0.15 -4.16 -0.79
C GLY A 271 0.48 -3.54 -2.02
N THR A 272 0.52 -2.21 -2.03
CA THR A 272 1.14 -1.40 -3.08
C THR A 272 2.25 -0.53 -2.47
N LEU A 273 3.43 -0.57 -3.08
CA LEU A 273 4.50 0.38 -2.84
C LEU A 273 4.41 1.52 -3.85
N VAL A 274 4.56 2.74 -3.36
CA VAL A 274 4.66 3.97 -4.14
C VAL A 274 6.08 4.48 -4.02
N ALA A 275 6.86 4.43 -5.10
CA ALA A 275 8.16 5.07 -5.14
C ALA A 275 7.96 6.55 -5.48
N VAL A 276 8.16 7.41 -4.48
CA VAL A 276 7.99 8.85 -4.56
C VAL A 276 9.32 9.47 -4.91
N ASP A 277 9.40 10.13 -6.06
CA ASP A 277 10.60 10.82 -6.50
C ASP A 277 10.92 12.01 -5.59
N ARG A 278 12.17 12.48 -5.63
CA ARG A 278 12.67 13.53 -4.73
C ARG A 278 11.91 14.86 -4.86
N CYS A 279 11.26 15.09 -6.00
CA CYS A 279 10.53 16.31 -6.30
C CYS A 279 9.02 16.15 -6.10
N GLY A 280 8.54 14.94 -5.77
CA GLY A 280 7.13 14.58 -5.66
C GLY A 280 6.34 14.78 -6.96
N VAL A 281 7.01 14.68 -8.12
CA VAL A 281 6.36 14.72 -9.44
C VAL A 281 5.32 13.62 -9.57
N ALA A 282 5.53 12.47 -8.92
CA ALA A 282 4.57 11.37 -8.86
C ALA A 282 3.16 11.85 -8.43
N PHE A 283 3.06 12.81 -7.51
CA PHE A 283 1.77 13.35 -7.04
C PHE A 283 1.11 14.32 -8.03
N ARG A 284 1.79 14.69 -9.13
CA ARG A 284 1.27 15.55 -10.20
C ARG A 284 0.99 14.77 -11.49
N ARG A 285 1.03 13.44 -11.44
CA ARG A 285 0.85 12.58 -12.61
C ARG A 285 -0.50 11.89 -12.52
N PHE A 286 -1.43 12.28 -13.38
CA PHE A 286 -2.82 11.85 -13.32
C PHE A 286 -2.96 10.31 -13.36
N TRP A 287 -2.15 9.64 -14.19
CA TRP A 287 -2.11 8.18 -14.26
C TRP A 287 -1.70 7.53 -12.93
N ILE A 288 -0.68 8.09 -12.26
CA ILE A 288 -0.22 7.61 -10.96
C ILE A 288 -1.32 7.78 -9.92
N LEU A 289 -2.02 8.92 -9.92
CA LEU A 289 -3.14 9.16 -9.01
C LEU A 289 -4.27 8.14 -9.23
N TYR A 290 -4.57 7.81 -10.48
CA TYR A 290 -5.56 6.80 -10.82
C TYR A 290 -5.12 5.40 -10.34
N GLU A 291 -3.86 5.01 -10.56
CA GLU A 291 -3.32 3.75 -10.05
C GLU A 291 -3.36 3.67 -8.52
N LEU A 292 -3.05 4.76 -7.82
CA LEU A 292 -3.18 4.84 -6.36
C LEU A 292 -4.63 4.71 -5.91
N PHE A 293 -5.55 5.39 -6.58
CA PHE A 293 -6.98 5.27 -6.29
C PHE A 293 -7.47 3.84 -6.49
N LEU A 294 -7.08 3.18 -7.57
CA LEU A 294 -7.39 1.76 -7.79
C LEU A 294 -6.79 0.91 -6.66
N ALA A 295 -5.51 1.09 -6.32
CA ALA A 295 -4.85 0.36 -5.25
C ALA A 295 -5.54 0.51 -3.89
N ILE A 296 -6.02 1.73 -3.57
CA ILE A 296 -6.71 2.04 -2.32
C ILE A 296 -8.12 1.42 -2.27
N ASN A 297 -8.79 1.30 -3.42
CA ASN A 297 -10.18 0.86 -3.51
C ASN A 297 -10.36 -0.61 -3.91
N VAL A 298 -9.32 -1.31 -4.38
CA VAL A 298 -9.38 -2.75 -4.67
C VAL A 298 -9.71 -3.51 -3.38
N ARG A 299 -10.85 -4.20 -3.38
CA ARG A 299 -11.31 -5.04 -2.27
C ARG A 299 -11.42 -6.50 -2.67
N GLN A 300 -11.15 -7.38 -1.71
CA GLN A 300 -11.44 -8.80 -1.80
C GLN A 300 -12.29 -9.20 -0.59
N PRO A 301 -13.53 -9.70 -0.80
CA PRO A 301 -14.37 -10.18 0.29
C PRO A 301 -13.61 -11.20 1.16
N GLY A 302 -13.66 -11.03 2.48
CA GLY A 302 -13.01 -11.93 3.44
C GLY A 302 -11.49 -11.77 3.58
N ARG A 303 -10.86 -10.79 2.91
CA ARG A 303 -9.43 -10.47 3.09
C ARG A 303 -9.21 -9.10 3.74
N PRO A 304 -8.10 -8.90 4.46
CA PRO A 304 -7.77 -7.59 5.02
C PRO A 304 -7.57 -6.55 3.92
N PRO A 305 -7.74 -5.25 4.23
CA PRO A 305 -7.39 -4.17 3.31
C PRO A 305 -5.95 -4.28 2.83
N LYS A 306 -5.72 -3.87 1.58
CA LYS A 306 -4.37 -3.80 1.01
C LYS A 306 -3.55 -2.73 1.74
N LEU A 307 -2.28 -3.04 1.99
CA LEU A 307 -1.34 -2.08 2.56
C LEU A 307 -0.91 -1.06 1.50
N LEU A 308 -0.66 0.18 1.90
CA LEU A 308 -0.05 1.20 1.05
C LEU A 308 1.22 1.75 1.72
N ASP A 309 2.35 1.66 1.02
CA ASP A 309 3.65 2.09 1.50
C ASP A 309 4.24 3.14 0.56
N LEU A 310 4.64 4.30 1.08
CA LEU A 310 5.30 5.35 0.30
C LEU A 310 6.78 5.35 0.64
N TYR A 311 7.65 5.14 -0.33
CA TYR A 311 9.10 5.18 -0.15
C TYR A 311 9.72 6.30 -0.98
N ALA A 312 10.62 7.07 -0.37
CA ALA A 312 11.36 8.14 -1.03
C ALA A 312 12.87 7.86 -0.96
N PRO A 313 13.63 8.13 -2.04
CA PRO A 313 15.08 7.98 -2.08
C PRO A 313 15.75 9.16 -1.35
N HIS A 314 15.83 9.05 -0.02
CA HIS A 314 16.39 10.05 0.86
C HIS A 314 17.61 9.53 1.63
N PRO A 315 18.83 9.97 1.29
CA PRO A 315 20.03 9.63 2.04
C PRO A 315 20.01 10.22 3.46
N HIS A 316 20.15 9.37 4.47
CA HIS A 316 20.18 9.77 5.88
C HIS A 316 20.99 8.78 6.73
N LEU A 317 21.38 9.21 7.93
CA LEU A 317 22.00 8.35 8.94
C LEU A 317 20.91 7.81 9.87
N SER A 318 20.47 6.58 9.62
CA SER A 318 19.48 5.91 10.45
C SER A 318 20.10 5.55 11.79
N LYS A 319 19.54 6.09 12.88
CA LYS A 319 19.86 5.68 14.23
C LYS A 319 19.35 4.25 14.44
N ARG A 320 20.25 3.27 14.48
CA ARG A 320 19.89 1.92 14.97
C ARG A 320 19.92 1.92 16.50
N ARG A 321 19.18 0.99 17.10
CA ARG A 321 19.15 0.72 18.56
C ARG A 321 20.53 0.98 19.16
N LEU A 322 20.63 2.02 19.98
CA LEU A 322 21.83 2.30 20.76
C LEU A 322 22.23 1.03 21.53
N PRO A 323 23.51 0.66 21.59
CA PRO A 323 24.70 1.49 21.30
C PRO A 323 25.23 1.37 19.86
N LYS A 324 24.48 0.84 18.88
CA LYS A 324 24.99 0.67 17.52
C LYS A 324 25.23 2.03 16.83
N PRO A 325 26.30 2.18 16.03
CA PRO A 325 26.53 3.40 15.27
C PRO A 325 25.41 3.63 14.25
N PRO A 326 25.13 4.90 13.88
CA PRO A 326 24.20 5.20 12.80
C PRO A 326 24.61 4.51 11.50
N VAL A 327 23.63 4.03 10.73
CA VAL A 327 23.87 3.30 9.47
C VAL A 327 23.45 4.18 8.29
N PRO A 328 24.34 4.38 7.29
CA PRO A 328 23.96 5.02 6.03
C PRO A 328 22.78 4.30 5.39
N THR A 329 21.72 5.06 5.12
CA THR A 329 20.48 4.56 4.52
C THR A 329 20.09 5.51 3.39
N TYR A 330 19.60 4.97 2.28
CA TYR A 330 19.41 5.73 1.03
C TYR A 330 17.95 5.91 0.60
N ALA A 331 17.03 5.26 1.31
CA ALA A 331 15.60 5.43 1.14
C ALA A 331 14.90 5.26 2.49
N VAL A 332 13.73 5.85 2.63
CA VAL A 332 12.89 5.81 3.83
C VAL A 332 11.44 5.72 3.41
N GLY A 333 10.65 4.94 4.16
CA GLY A 333 9.24 4.74 3.84
C GLY A 333 8.30 5.17 4.95
N LEU A 334 7.19 5.79 4.57
CA LEU A 334 5.97 5.87 5.36
C LEU A 334 5.14 4.61 5.10
N THR A 335 4.95 3.78 6.11
CA THR A 335 4.33 2.46 5.95
C THR A 335 3.00 2.34 6.64
N ASP A 336 2.06 1.63 6.00
CA ASP A 336 0.85 1.15 6.66
C ASP A 336 1.23 0.07 7.69
N GLY A 337 0.90 0.34 8.95
CA GLY A 337 1.23 -0.52 10.08
C GLY A 337 2.73 -0.59 10.39
N VAL A 338 3.06 -1.37 11.44
CA VAL A 338 4.43 -1.63 11.88
C VAL A 338 5.11 -2.61 10.92
N THR A 339 6.37 -2.35 10.58
CA THR A 339 7.18 -3.24 9.73
C THR A 339 8.09 -4.15 10.56
N MET A 340 8.72 -5.15 9.93
CA MET A 340 9.60 -6.09 10.65
C MET A 340 10.80 -5.40 11.28
N ILE A 341 11.35 -4.36 10.64
CA ILE A 341 12.49 -3.62 11.21
C ILE A 341 12.11 -2.81 12.45
N ASP A 342 10.84 -2.43 12.56
CA ASP A 342 10.32 -1.67 13.69
C ASP A 342 10.14 -2.57 14.93
N ARG A 343 10.02 -3.89 14.77
CA ARG A 343 9.78 -4.82 15.87
C ARG A 343 10.89 -4.81 16.93
N GLY A 344 10.52 -5.00 18.20
CA GLY A 344 11.43 -5.12 19.34
C GLY A 344 11.53 -3.88 20.23
N LEU A 345 12.51 -3.86 21.13
CA LEU A 345 12.66 -2.82 22.17
C LEU A 345 12.93 -1.43 21.55
N GLY A 346 12.22 -0.42 22.06
CA GLY A 346 12.40 0.99 21.69
C GLY A 346 13.57 1.66 22.44
N PRO A 347 13.99 2.88 22.03
CA PRO A 347 15.24 3.53 22.48
C PRO A 347 15.29 3.87 23.98
N THR A 348 14.16 3.91 24.69
CA THR A 348 14.06 4.31 26.12
C THR A 348 13.86 3.14 27.09
N CYS A 349 13.73 1.90 26.63
CA CYS A 349 13.38 0.76 27.48
C CYS A 349 14.63 0.10 28.10
N ARG A 350 15.06 0.55 29.29
CA ARG A 350 16.20 -0.04 30.02
C ARG A 350 15.86 -1.14 31.05
N HIS A 351 14.59 -1.42 31.37
CA HIS A 351 14.23 -2.45 32.36
C HIS A 351 12.97 -3.24 31.98
N ALA A 352 12.96 -4.51 32.35
CA ALA A 352 12.00 -5.53 31.97
C ALA A 352 10.68 -5.45 32.77
N VAL A 353 9.66 -4.76 32.26
CA VAL A 353 8.22 -5.10 32.41
C VAL A 353 7.49 -4.52 31.19
N ARG A 354 6.69 -5.34 30.49
CA ARG A 354 6.24 -5.10 29.12
C ARG A 354 4.81 -4.53 29.06
N PRO A 355 4.59 -3.45 28.30
CA PRO A 355 3.38 -3.29 27.49
C PRO A 355 3.71 -3.64 26.03
N HIS A 356 2.98 -4.59 25.45
CA HIS A 356 3.12 -4.96 24.03
C HIS A 356 2.90 -3.74 23.10
N GLY A 357 3.68 -3.64 22.02
CA GLY A 357 3.48 -2.64 20.94
C GLY A 357 4.13 -1.26 21.12
N VAL A 358 4.55 -0.87 22.33
CA VAL A 358 5.10 0.48 22.60
C VAL A 358 6.47 0.69 21.95
N GLY A 359 7.36 -0.30 22.06
CA GLY A 359 8.71 -0.24 21.47
C GLY A 359 8.67 -0.18 19.94
N GLU A 360 7.74 -0.90 19.32
CA GLU A 360 7.63 -0.97 17.86
C GLU A 360 7.09 0.34 17.27
N THR A 361 6.13 0.96 17.96
CA THR A 361 5.60 2.27 17.59
C THR A 361 6.70 3.33 17.64
N ALA A 362 7.50 3.35 18.71
CA ALA A 362 8.60 4.31 18.84
C ALA A 362 9.64 4.13 17.72
N ASN A 363 9.99 2.89 17.39
CA ASN A 363 10.94 2.59 16.31
C ASN A 363 10.40 3.03 14.94
N LYS A 364 9.12 2.79 14.67
CA LYS A 364 8.44 3.26 13.45
C LYS A 364 8.49 4.78 13.36
N THR A 365 8.11 5.50 14.42
CA THR A 365 8.14 6.97 14.46
C THR A 365 9.54 7.51 14.20
N GLU A 366 10.56 6.92 14.82
CA GLU A 366 11.96 7.33 14.60
C GLU A 366 12.40 7.13 13.15
N ARG A 367 12.05 5.98 12.53
CA ARG A 367 12.35 5.69 11.12
C ARG A 367 11.64 6.67 10.18
N GLU A 368 10.37 6.93 10.43
CA GLU A 368 9.53 7.78 9.57
C GLU A 368 9.79 9.28 9.72
N ALA A 369 10.43 9.69 10.81
CA ALA A 369 10.90 11.07 11.00
C ALA A 369 11.90 11.50 9.91
N TYR A 370 12.62 10.55 9.29
CA TYR A 370 13.54 10.81 8.18
C TYR A 370 12.83 10.98 6.83
N PHE A 371 11.54 10.65 6.70
CA PHE A 371 10.82 10.87 5.45
C PHE A 371 10.74 12.38 5.15
N PRO A 372 11.01 12.84 3.91
CA PRO A 372 10.99 14.28 3.61
C PRO A 372 9.62 14.91 3.89
N ILE A 373 9.59 15.94 4.73
CA ILE A 373 8.33 16.58 5.15
C ILE A 373 7.68 17.35 3.99
N GLU A 374 8.49 17.83 3.06
CA GLU A 374 8.06 18.53 1.85
C GLU A 374 7.21 17.61 0.97
N LEU A 375 7.60 16.33 0.84
CA LEU A 375 6.83 15.33 0.10
C LEU A 375 5.49 15.03 0.77
N ILE A 376 5.44 15.05 2.11
CA ILE A 376 4.18 14.93 2.87
C ILE A 376 3.27 16.12 2.55
N PHE A 377 3.79 17.36 2.62
CA PHE A 377 3.00 18.54 2.30
C PHE A 377 2.51 18.54 0.86
N GLN A 378 3.35 18.17 -0.11
CA GLN A 378 2.95 18.05 -1.52
C GLN A 378 1.82 17.05 -1.71
N ALA A 379 1.94 15.87 -1.09
CA ALA A 379 0.89 14.86 -1.15
C ALA A 379 -0.40 15.28 -0.45
N LEU A 380 -0.32 16.03 0.66
CA LEU A 380 -1.48 16.60 1.35
C LEU A 380 -2.11 17.77 0.61
N SER A 381 -1.38 18.44 -0.28
CA SER A 381 -1.85 19.58 -1.07
C SER A 381 -2.27 19.18 -2.49
N LEU A 382 -2.43 17.89 -2.72
CA LEU A 382 -2.71 17.33 -4.03
C LEU A 382 -4.03 17.86 -4.57
N ASN A 383 -3.98 18.35 -5.81
CA ASN A 383 -5.12 18.76 -6.61
C ASN A 383 -5.12 17.99 -7.93
N VAL A 384 -6.26 17.40 -8.29
CA VAL A 384 -6.39 16.62 -9.53
C VAL A 384 -6.32 17.51 -10.78
N ASP A 385 -6.72 18.78 -10.67
CA ASP A 385 -6.68 19.71 -11.80
C ASP A 385 -5.24 20.04 -12.24
N ASP A 386 -4.31 20.05 -11.29
CA ASP A 386 -2.88 20.26 -11.52
C ASP A 386 -2.16 19.00 -12.04
N ALA A 387 -2.86 17.88 -12.16
CA ALA A 387 -2.26 16.62 -12.59
C ALA A 387 -2.24 16.46 -14.12
N HIS A 388 -1.08 16.04 -14.63
CA HIS A 388 -0.78 15.92 -16.05
C HIS A 388 -0.60 14.47 -16.49
N THR A 389 -0.89 14.19 -17.75
CA THR A 389 -0.54 12.94 -18.45
C THR A 389 0.45 13.24 -19.57
N SER A 390 1.31 12.28 -19.91
CA SER A 390 2.13 12.42 -21.13
C SER A 390 1.27 12.38 -22.41
N ILE A 391 0.08 11.77 -22.34
CA ILE A 391 -0.84 11.61 -23.45
C ILE A 391 -2.22 12.09 -23.00
N GLU A 392 -2.72 13.20 -23.57
CA GLU A 392 -4.03 13.78 -23.21
C GLU A 392 -5.22 12.83 -23.50
N HIS A 393 -5.04 11.87 -24.41
CA HIS A 393 -6.01 10.81 -24.64
C HIS A 393 -6.23 9.96 -23.37
N ASP A 394 -5.16 9.60 -22.65
CA ASP A 394 -5.24 8.79 -21.43
C ASP A 394 -6.00 9.52 -20.33
N LYS A 395 -5.77 10.84 -20.17
CA LYS A 395 -6.52 11.67 -19.22
C LYS A 395 -8.01 11.65 -19.53
N ARG A 396 -8.39 11.84 -20.81
CA ARG A 396 -9.79 11.76 -21.23
C ARG A 396 -10.40 10.37 -21.03
N ALA A 397 -9.65 9.31 -21.30
CA ALA A 397 -10.10 7.94 -21.12
C ALA A 397 -10.36 7.62 -19.64
N ILE A 398 -9.44 8.00 -18.74
CA ILE A 398 -9.64 7.81 -17.29
C ILE A 398 -10.82 8.65 -16.80
N LEU A 399 -10.90 9.93 -17.15
CA LEU A 399 -12.01 10.79 -16.74
C LEU A 399 -13.37 10.25 -17.24
N GLY A 400 -13.43 9.78 -18.48
CA GLY A 400 -14.63 9.14 -19.03
C GLY A 400 -15.02 7.84 -18.31
N HIS A 401 -14.03 7.07 -17.82
CA HIS A 401 -14.29 5.90 -16.99
C HIS A 401 -14.81 6.28 -15.59
N MET A 402 -14.22 7.30 -14.98
CA MET A 402 -14.65 7.82 -13.68
C MET A 402 -16.09 8.32 -13.70
N ASP A 403 -16.47 9.04 -14.76
CA ASP A 403 -17.85 9.51 -14.97
C ASP A 403 -18.83 8.34 -15.09
N LYS A 404 -18.51 7.32 -15.89
CA LYS A 404 -19.33 6.09 -16.03
C LYS A 404 -19.49 5.31 -14.72
N THR A 405 -18.52 5.40 -13.83
CA THR A 405 -18.54 4.70 -12.53
C THR A 405 -19.08 5.59 -11.39
N GLY A 406 -19.48 6.83 -11.69
CA GLY A 406 -20.01 7.78 -10.70
C GLY A 406 -18.97 8.26 -9.70
N VAL A 407 -17.68 8.17 -10.04
CA VAL A 407 -16.57 8.60 -9.17
C VAL A 407 -16.14 10.02 -9.58
N ALA A 408 -16.27 10.98 -8.68
CA ALA A 408 -15.78 12.33 -8.93
C ALA A 408 -14.24 12.36 -9.02
N PRO A 409 -13.63 13.16 -9.91
CA PRO A 409 -12.17 13.34 -9.99
C PRO A 409 -11.53 13.64 -8.63
N GLU A 410 -12.16 14.49 -7.82
CA GLU A 410 -11.65 14.83 -6.49
C GLU A 410 -11.52 13.64 -5.53
N ALA A 411 -12.26 12.55 -5.76
CA ALA A 411 -12.13 11.33 -4.95
C ALA A 411 -10.75 10.68 -5.09
N LEU A 412 -10.06 10.89 -6.23
CA LEU A 412 -8.68 10.42 -6.46
C LEU A 412 -7.73 11.09 -5.47
N ALA A 413 -7.72 12.43 -5.44
CA ALA A 413 -6.87 13.20 -4.54
C ALA A 413 -7.27 12.99 -3.07
N ALA A 414 -8.56 12.98 -2.77
CA ALA A 414 -9.06 12.76 -1.41
C ALA A 414 -8.62 11.40 -0.83
N ALA A 415 -8.61 10.33 -1.64
CA ALA A 415 -8.13 9.02 -1.22
C ALA A 415 -6.63 9.04 -0.87
N VAL A 416 -5.81 9.64 -1.74
CA VAL A 416 -4.35 9.73 -1.55
C VAL A 416 -4.00 10.62 -0.37
N ARG A 417 -4.59 11.82 -0.28
CA ARG A 417 -4.41 12.75 0.85
C ARG A 417 -4.79 12.09 2.18
N GLY A 418 -5.92 11.38 2.21
CA GLY A 418 -6.36 10.65 3.40
C GLY A 418 -5.34 9.60 3.85
N ARG A 419 -4.84 8.77 2.93
CA ARG A 419 -3.83 7.75 3.27
C ARG A 419 -2.55 8.37 3.80
N VAL A 420 -2.03 9.40 3.14
CA VAL A 420 -0.81 10.10 3.57
C VAL A 420 -1.02 10.77 4.92
N ALA A 421 -2.19 11.38 5.15
CA ALA A 421 -2.54 11.99 6.42
C ALA A 421 -2.52 10.97 7.57
N VAL A 422 -3.07 9.76 7.36
CA VAL A 422 -3.02 8.67 8.37
C VAL A 422 -1.58 8.26 8.66
N ALA A 423 -0.76 8.07 7.63
CA ALA A 423 0.64 7.67 7.78
C ALA A 423 1.48 8.76 8.50
N ALA A 424 1.25 10.03 8.17
CA ALA A 424 1.93 11.17 8.77
C ALA A 424 1.36 11.57 10.14
N LEU A 425 0.20 11.03 10.54
CA LEU A 425 -0.59 11.53 11.67
C LEU A 425 0.23 11.57 12.96
N ARG A 426 1.00 10.51 13.22
CA ARG A 426 1.82 10.45 14.44
C ARG A 426 2.86 11.57 14.50
N ARG A 427 3.63 11.72 13.43
CA ARG A 427 4.60 12.79 13.28
C ARG A 427 3.93 14.17 13.35
N ALA A 428 2.73 14.30 12.80
CA ALA A 428 1.96 15.53 12.82
C ALA A 428 1.61 15.94 14.25
N PHE A 429 1.23 15.00 15.13
CA PHE A 429 1.02 15.29 16.54
C PHE A 429 2.32 15.67 17.26
N ASP A 430 3.42 14.94 17.01
CA ASP A 430 4.71 15.24 17.64
C ASP A 430 5.29 16.60 17.17
N THR A 431 4.94 17.05 15.95
CA THR A 431 5.43 18.33 15.37
C THR A 431 4.48 19.51 15.66
N GLY A 432 3.17 19.26 15.74
CA GLY A 432 2.14 20.29 15.83
C GLY A 432 2.02 21.18 14.59
N GLY A 433 1.41 22.36 14.77
CA GLY A 433 1.33 23.42 13.77
C GLY A 433 0.60 23.03 12.47
N THR A 434 1.11 23.54 11.35
CA THR A 434 0.49 23.40 10.02
C THR A 434 0.40 21.95 9.56
N LEU A 435 1.36 21.09 9.93
CA LEU A 435 1.34 19.69 9.53
C LEU A 435 0.12 18.98 10.14
N LEU A 436 -0.13 19.20 11.44
CA LEU A 436 -1.27 18.62 12.14
C LEU A 436 -2.60 19.10 11.56
N THR A 437 -2.77 20.41 11.38
CA THR A 437 -4.02 20.96 10.83
C THR A 437 -4.29 20.45 9.41
N THR A 438 -3.24 20.34 8.57
CA THR A 438 -3.35 19.83 7.20
C THR A 438 -3.71 18.34 7.20
N CYS A 439 -3.08 17.51 8.05
CA CYS A 439 -3.42 16.10 8.17
C CYS A 439 -4.87 15.89 8.62
N LEU A 440 -5.33 16.62 9.64
CA LEU A 440 -6.71 16.50 10.13
C LEU A 440 -7.72 16.94 9.07
N PHE A 441 -7.45 18.02 8.33
CA PHE A 441 -8.30 18.45 7.22
C PHE A 441 -8.36 17.39 6.11
N ALA A 442 -7.20 16.91 5.66
CA ALA A 442 -7.09 15.85 4.65
C ALA A 442 -7.82 14.57 5.07
N LEU A 443 -7.73 14.18 6.34
CA LEU A 443 -8.44 13.03 6.89
C LEU A 443 -9.95 13.21 6.81
N SER A 444 -10.44 14.38 7.20
CA SER A 444 -11.88 14.70 7.24
C SER A 444 -12.53 14.72 5.86
N ALA A 445 -11.77 15.14 4.85
CA ALA A 445 -12.19 15.20 3.45
C ALA A 445 -11.95 13.88 2.69
N SER A 446 -11.36 12.87 3.33
CA SER A 446 -10.96 11.65 2.64
C SER A 446 -12.13 10.69 2.37
N THR A 447 -11.92 9.80 1.40
CA THR A 447 -12.85 8.73 1.03
C THR A 447 -12.48 7.39 1.68
N LEU A 448 -11.67 7.42 2.74
CA LEU A 448 -11.17 6.22 3.39
C LEU A 448 -12.27 5.46 4.13
N THR A 449 -12.36 4.17 3.82
CA THR A 449 -13.29 3.25 4.47
C THR A 449 -12.62 2.44 5.58
N HIS A 450 -11.28 2.32 5.55
CA HIS A 450 -10.50 1.64 6.56
C HIS A 450 -9.41 2.59 7.03
N LEU A 451 -9.36 2.85 8.33
CA LEU A 451 -8.42 3.77 8.95
C LEU A 451 -7.76 3.04 10.12
N SER A 452 -6.44 2.90 10.07
CA SER A 452 -5.64 2.40 11.17
C SER A 452 -4.54 3.40 11.52
N ALA A 453 -4.54 3.93 12.74
CA ALA A 453 -3.53 4.86 13.20
C ALA A 453 -2.99 4.45 14.57
N ASN A 454 -1.70 4.71 14.79
CA ASN A 454 -1.03 4.44 16.05
C ASN A 454 -0.39 5.72 16.62
N LEU A 455 -1.02 6.21 17.69
CA LEU A 455 -0.68 7.38 18.50
C LEU A 455 -0.12 6.97 19.87
N SER A 456 0.29 5.71 20.05
CA SER A 456 0.79 5.25 21.35
C SER A 456 2.09 5.95 21.74
N GLY A 457 2.16 6.51 22.95
CA GLY A 457 3.28 7.31 23.45
C GLY A 457 3.26 8.76 22.97
N CYS A 458 2.14 9.27 22.46
CA CYS A 458 1.98 10.66 22.04
C CYS A 458 1.74 11.53 23.26
N VAL A 459 2.83 12.01 23.88
CA VAL A 459 2.76 12.81 25.10
C VAL A 459 2.12 14.17 24.87
N ASP A 460 2.28 14.73 23.66
CA ASP A 460 1.71 16.03 23.27
C ASP A 460 0.25 15.93 22.81
N LEU A 461 -0.35 14.74 22.82
CA LEU A 461 -1.78 14.58 22.57
C LEU A 461 -2.56 15.07 23.79
N ASP A 462 -3.09 16.29 23.73
CA ASP A 462 -3.99 16.83 24.75
C ASP A 462 -5.47 16.56 24.43
N ALA A 463 -6.37 16.92 25.35
CA ALA A 463 -7.81 16.72 25.19
C ALA A 463 -8.43 17.51 24.02
N TYR A 464 -7.88 18.67 23.68
CA TYR A 464 -8.35 19.50 22.58
C TYR A 464 -7.99 18.87 21.23
N LEU A 465 -6.74 18.45 21.07
CA LEU A 465 -6.23 17.76 19.90
C LEU A 465 -6.87 16.39 19.70
N ALA A 466 -7.11 15.65 20.78
CA ALA A 466 -7.86 14.40 20.78
C ALA A 466 -9.29 14.57 20.25
N LYS A 467 -9.98 15.66 20.63
CA LYS A 467 -11.30 16.00 20.10
C LYS A 467 -11.21 16.35 18.61
N ASN A 468 -10.25 17.17 18.21
CA ASN A 468 -10.05 17.52 16.79
C ASN A 468 -9.79 16.28 15.92
N LEU A 469 -9.11 15.26 16.45
CA LEU A 469 -8.94 13.98 15.76
C LEU A 469 -10.27 13.25 15.58
N ALA A 470 -11.09 13.15 16.63
CA ALA A 470 -12.42 12.56 16.51
C ALA A 470 -13.28 13.33 15.49
N ASP A 471 -13.21 14.66 15.50
CA ASP A 471 -13.86 15.55 14.55
C ASP A 471 -13.29 15.42 13.14
N ALA A 472 -12.06 14.94 12.95
CA ALA A 472 -11.43 14.77 11.65
C ALA A 472 -11.73 13.42 10.98
N LEU A 473 -12.48 12.52 11.62
CA LEU A 473 -12.77 11.21 11.04
C LEU A 473 -13.71 11.32 9.83
N PRO A 474 -13.42 10.62 8.72
CA PRO A 474 -14.24 10.69 7.53
C PRO A 474 -15.56 9.91 7.70
N PRO A 475 -16.69 10.39 7.15
CA PRO A 475 -17.99 9.72 7.26
C PRO A 475 -18.07 8.39 6.48
N THR A 476 -17.09 8.14 5.62
CA THR A 476 -16.94 6.94 4.80
C THR A 476 -16.32 5.77 5.57
N VAL A 477 -15.77 5.99 6.77
CA VAL A 477 -15.11 4.93 7.55
C VAL A 477 -16.09 3.82 7.92
N GLU A 478 -15.74 2.61 7.52
CA GLU A 478 -16.37 1.34 7.86
C GLU A 478 -15.59 0.61 8.96
N SER A 479 -14.26 0.74 8.99
CA SER A 479 -13.39 0.11 9.98
C SER A 479 -12.38 1.11 10.53
N LEU A 480 -12.42 1.35 11.85
CA LEU A 480 -11.52 2.25 12.55
C LEU A 480 -10.67 1.47 13.56
N THR A 481 -9.35 1.59 13.48
CA THR A 481 -8.40 1.06 14.46
C THR A 481 -7.51 2.18 14.96
N LEU A 482 -7.56 2.47 16.26
CA LEU A 482 -6.71 3.48 16.89
C LEU A 482 -5.93 2.85 18.03
N HIS A 483 -4.61 2.96 17.99
CA HIS A 483 -3.74 2.63 19.12
C HIS A 483 -3.30 3.93 19.79
N PHE A 484 -3.50 4.07 21.09
CA PHE A 484 -3.18 5.30 21.84
C PHE A 484 -2.82 4.94 23.29
N SER A 485 -1.96 3.95 23.47
CA SER A 485 -1.41 3.59 24.79
C SER A 485 -0.39 4.62 25.25
N ASN A 486 -0.25 4.86 26.55
CA ASN A 486 0.71 5.81 27.14
C ASN A 486 0.54 7.25 26.63
N VAL A 487 -0.70 7.67 26.39
CA VAL A 487 -1.08 9.08 26.20
C VAL A 487 -1.69 9.63 27.50
N PRO A 488 -1.81 10.95 27.68
CA PRO A 488 -2.53 11.52 28.83
C PRO A 488 -3.97 10.97 28.91
N SER A 489 -4.41 10.55 30.10
CA SER A 489 -5.74 9.94 30.28
C SER A 489 -6.89 10.87 29.89
N ALA A 490 -6.75 12.18 30.19
CA ALA A 490 -7.70 13.20 29.76
C ALA A 490 -7.85 13.27 28.22
N ALA A 491 -6.76 13.01 27.48
CA ALA A 491 -6.77 12.99 26.03
C ALA A 491 -7.38 11.69 25.48
N ALA A 492 -7.04 10.55 26.08
CA ALA A 492 -7.68 9.27 25.76
C ALA A 492 -9.21 9.34 25.93
N ASP A 493 -9.67 9.87 27.07
CA ASP A 493 -11.09 10.05 27.34
C ASP A 493 -11.75 11.07 26.39
N ALA A 494 -11.07 12.17 26.07
CA ALA A 494 -11.59 13.17 25.12
C ALA A 494 -11.74 12.60 23.71
N LEU A 495 -10.79 11.79 23.24
CA LEU A 495 -10.85 11.09 21.96
C LEU A 495 -12.08 10.17 21.93
N VAL A 496 -12.24 9.33 22.96
CA VAL A 496 -13.33 8.36 23.03
C VAL A 496 -14.69 9.03 23.24
N LYS A 497 -14.78 10.10 24.03
CA LYS A 497 -16.00 10.92 24.15
C LYS A 497 -16.37 11.59 22.83
N GLY A 498 -15.38 12.07 22.07
CA GLY A 498 -15.59 12.61 20.72
C GLY A 498 -16.13 11.56 19.75
N LEU A 499 -15.53 10.37 19.73
CA LEU A 499 -16.03 9.23 18.96
C LEU A 499 -17.47 8.88 19.34
N ALA A 500 -17.75 8.76 20.64
CA ALA A 500 -19.08 8.48 21.17
C ALA A 500 -20.11 9.52 20.70
N ALA A 501 -19.74 10.81 20.70
CA ALA A 501 -20.60 11.89 20.21
C ALA A 501 -20.87 11.79 18.69
N HIS A 502 -19.88 11.41 17.88
CA HIS A 502 -20.07 11.20 16.43
C HIS A 502 -20.86 9.95 16.09
N MET A 503 -20.83 8.95 16.98
CA MET A 503 -21.64 7.74 16.88
C MET A 503 -23.09 7.97 17.32
N ALA A 504 -23.31 8.80 18.34
CA ALA A 504 -24.63 9.10 18.89
C ALA A 504 -25.38 10.16 18.04
N SER A 505 -26.60 9.87 17.63
CA SER A 505 -27.43 10.79 16.83
C SER A 505 -28.14 11.84 17.70
N PRO A 506 -27.95 13.17 17.48
CA PRO A 506 -28.86 14.18 18.00
C PRO A 506 -30.22 14.10 17.28
N THR A 507 -31.29 13.95 18.05
CA THR A 507 -32.66 13.77 17.57
C THR A 507 -33.11 14.82 16.54
N LEU A 508 -33.36 14.39 15.30
CA LEU A 508 -34.28 15.03 14.36
C LEU A 508 -35.00 13.94 13.53
N ARG A 509 -36.33 13.91 13.60
CA ARG A 509 -37.25 13.26 12.63
C ARG A 509 -37.17 11.76 12.29
N GLY A 510 -36.32 10.96 12.90
CA GLY A 510 -36.33 9.49 12.65
C GLY A 510 -35.05 8.95 12.02
N GLU A 511 -34.23 9.82 11.44
CA GLU A 511 -33.04 9.44 10.69
C GLU A 511 -31.78 9.47 11.59
N TYR A 512 -30.79 8.64 11.26
CA TYR A 512 -29.46 8.68 11.86
C TYR A 512 -28.69 9.87 11.29
N CYS A 513 -28.20 10.76 12.15
CA CYS A 513 -27.46 11.97 11.78
C CYS A 513 -26.04 12.03 12.36
N GLY A 514 -25.55 10.91 12.91
CA GLY A 514 -24.16 10.82 13.38
C GLY A 514 -23.17 10.92 12.23
N LYS A 515 -21.94 11.36 12.53
CA LYS A 515 -20.90 11.57 11.52
C LYS A 515 -20.34 10.26 10.95
N LEU A 516 -20.53 9.13 11.63
CA LEU A 516 -19.96 7.83 11.26
C LEU A 516 -21.05 6.80 10.87
N PRO A 517 -21.87 7.06 9.84
CA PRO A 517 -23.02 6.22 9.48
C PRO A 517 -22.64 4.83 8.92
N ASN A 518 -21.41 4.68 8.44
CA ASN A 518 -20.94 3.45 7.81
C ASN A 518 -20.10 2.57 8.74
N LEU A 519 -19.83 3.00 9.98
CA LEU A 519 -18.96 2.30 10.90
C LEU A 519 -19.50 0.89 11.22
N THR A 520 -18.72 -0.12 10.85
CA THR A 520 -18.98 -1.55 11.10
C THR A 520 -18.02 -2.16 12.11
N SER A 521 -16.80 -1.64 12.22
CA SER A 521 -15.78 -2.13 13.14
C SER A 521 -15.06 -0.96 13.81
N LEU A 522 -14.96 -1.00 15.13
CA LEU A 522 -14.21 -0.03 15.93
C LEU A 522 -13.24 -0.78 16.86
N THR A 523 -11.94 -0.51 16.74
CA THR A 523 -10.89 -1.08 17.58
C THR A 523 -10.09 0.06 18.21
N LEU A 524 -10.05 0.12 19.54
CA LEU A 524 -9.42 1.17 20.31
C LEU A 524 -8.42 0.55 21.29
N VAL A 525 -7.14 0.49 20.96
CA VAL A 525 -6.12 -0.12 21.81
C VAL A 525 -5.46 0.95 22.68
N SER A 526 -5.75 0.94 23.99
CA SER A 526 -5.15 1.87 24.95
C SER A 526 -5.03 1.26 26.34
N ASN A 527 -3.99 1.67 27.08
CA ASN A 527 -3.86 1.51 28.54
C ASN A 527 -4.08 2.84 29.30
N SER A 528 -4.47 3.91 28.60
CA SER A 528 -4.69 5.26 29.15
C SER A 528 -6.18 5.62 29.30
N LEU A 529 -7.08 4.83 28.71
CA LEU A 529 -8.52 5.05 28.77
C LEU A 529 -9.04 4.87 30.20
N THR A 530 -9.92 5.74 30.67
CA THR A 530 -10.56 5.60 32.00
C THR A 530 -12.00 5.09 31.87
N THR A 531 -12.66 4.85 33.01
CA THR A 531 -14.09 4.51 33.08
C THR A 531 -14.98 5.56 32.42
N GLU A 532 -14.60 6.83 32.43
CA GLU A 532 -15.42 7.89 31.85
C GLU A 532 -15.51 7.77 30.33
N GLY A 533 -14.37 7.56 29.65
CA GLY A 533 -14.33 7.33 28.21
C GLY A 533 -15.08 6.05 27.83
N ALA A 534 -14.84 4.96 28.57
CA ALA A 534 -15.52 3.67 28.37
C ALA A 534 -17.04 3.79 28.46
N THR A 535 -17.52 4.46 29.52
CA THR A 535 -18.94 4.64 29.78
C THR A 535 -19.57 5.48 28.68
N ALA A 536 -18.91 6.56 28.23
CA ALA A 536 -19.41 7.41 27.15
C ALA A 536 -19.61 6.61 25.84
N LEU A 537 -18.63 5.78 25.48
CA LEU A 537 -18.70 4.96 24.27
C LEU A 537 -19.78 3.88 24.36
N GLY A 538 -19.88 3.17 25.49
CA GLY A 538 -20.95 2.19 25.68
C GLY A 538 -22.33 2.85 25.65
N LEU A 539 -22.51 4.03 26.26
CA LEU A 539 -23.77 4.78 26.19
C LEU A 539 -24.13 5.17 24.76
N ALA A 540 -23.14 5.55 23.94
CA ALA A 540 -23.36 5.86 22.53
C ALA A 540 -23.77 4.62 21.72
N CYS A 541 -23.21 3.45 22.01
CA CYS A 541 -23.62 2.17 21.40
C CYS A 541 -25.05 1.75 21.82
N CYS A 542 -25.47 2.15 23.03
CA CYS A 542 -26.80 1.86 23.57
C CYS A 542 -27.86 2.90 23.20
N ALA A 543 -27.48 4.00 22.54
CA ALA A 543 -28.40 5.06 22.18
C ALA A 543 -29.50 4.51 21.24
N PRO A 544 -30.77 4.98 21.33
CA PRO A 544 -31.89 4.49 20.49
C PRO A 544 -31.65 4.58 18.97
N ARG A 545 -30.58 5.24 18.53
CA ARG A 545 -30.10 5.39 17.15
C ARG A 545 -28.56 5.39 17.10
N ALA A 546 -27.93 4.36 17.68
CA ALA A 546 -26.51 4.04 17.50
C ALA A 546 -26.15 3.81 16.02
N PRO A 547 -24.86 3.79 15.62
CA PRO A 547 -24.47 3.57 14.22
C PRO A 547 -25.11 2.28 13.71
N PRO A 548 -25.96 2.34 12.67
CA PRO A 548 -26.88 1.25 12.33
C PRO A 548 -26.18 -0.02 11.84
N LYS A 549 -24.87 0.04 11.60
CA LYS A 549 -24.07 -1.02 10.99
C LYS A 549 -22.93 -1.52 11.89
N LEU A 550 -22.76 -1.02 13.12
CA LEU A 550 -21.67 -1.46 13.98
C LEU A 550 -21.83 -2.94 14.33
N ARG A 551 -20.84 -3.75 13.98
CA ARG A 551 -20.80 -5.20 14.20
C ARG A 551 -19.73 -5.57 15.19
N SER A 552 -18.56 -4.94 15.11
CA SER A 552 -17.40 -5.24 15.93
C SER A 552 -17.00 -4.04 16.77
N LEU A 553 -16.86 -4.23 18.08
CA LEU A 553 -16.26 -3.25 18.99
C LEU A 553 -15.16 -3.93 19.81
N ASP A 554 -13.96 -3.36 19.73
CA ASP A 554 -12.81 -3.72 20.55
C ASP A 554 -12.31 -2.48 21.29
N MET A 555 -12.34 -2.54 22.60
CA MET A 555 -11.78 -1.53 23.46
C MET A 555 -10.70 -2.19 24.30
N GLY A 556 -9.43 -1.84 24.10
CA GLY A 556 -8.39 -2.08 25.10
C GLY A 556 -8.91 -1.58 26.45
N LEU A 557 -9.05 -2.49 27.41
CA LEU A 557 -9.81 -2.21 28.63
C LEU A 557 -9.30 -0.95 29.36
N PRO A 558 -10.23 -0.06 29.76
CA PRO A 558 -9.98 0.89 30.82
C PRO A 558 -10.07 0.19 32.17
N ALA A 559 -9.09 0.45 33.04
CA ALA A 559 -9.24 0.17 34.46
C ALA A 559 -9.89 1.40 35.14
N PRO A 560 -10.87 1.23 36.04
CA PRO A 560 -11.51 -0.03 36.49
C PRO A 560 -12.72 -0.51 35.65
N PHE A 561 -13.04 -1.81 35.72
CA PHE A 561 -14.25 -2.40 35.14
C PHE A 561 -15.43 -2.28 36.13
N ASP A 562 -16.37 -1.36 35.91
CA ASP A 562 -17.46 -1.07 36.85
C ASP A 562 -18.86 -1.37 36.27
N HIS A 563 -19.90 -1.23 37.11
CA HIS A 563 -21.28 -1.55 36.69
C HIS A 563 -21.76 -0.68 35.53
N ARG A 564 -21.28 0.57 35.44
CA ARG A 564 -21.63 1.48 34.35
C ARG A 564 -21.02 1.00 33.04
N THR A 565 -19.76 0.61 33.09
CA THR A 565 -19.05 -0.02 31.97
C THR A 565 -19.78 -1.28 31.55
N ALA A 566 -19.97 -2.26 32.43
CA ALA A 566 -20.66 -3.52 32.12
C ALA A 566 -22.06 -3.31 31.50
N SER A 567 -22.85 -2.37 32.05
CA SER A 567 -24.19 -2.05 31.53
C SER A 567 -24.15 -1.43 30.13
N ALA A 568 -23.20 -0.52 29.91
CA ALA A 568 -23.04 0.17 28.65
C ALA A 568 -22.52 -0.77 27.52
N LEU A 569 -21.91 -1.91 27.88
CA LEU A 569 -21.48 -2.94 26.92
C LEU A 569 -22.59 -3.88 26.48
N LEU A 570 -23.55 -4.13 27.37
CA LEU A 570 -24.56 -5.16 27.19
C LEU A 570 -25.93 -4.63 26.77
N ALA A 571 -26.15 -3.32 26.83
CA ALA A 571 -27.41 -2.68 26.44
C ALA A 571 -27.55 -2.42 24.92
N GLU A 572 -26.61 -2.93 24.11
CA GLU A 572 -26.63 -2.76 22.65
C GLU A 572 -27.70 -3.62 21.95
N ARG A 573 -28.40 -3.02 20.97
CA ARG A 573 -29.54 -3.64 20.26
C ARG A 573 -29.18 -4.20 18.87
N SER A 574 -27.92 -4.11 18.41
CA SER A 574 -27.56 -4.42 17.01
C SER A 574 -26.22 -5.12 16.73
N THR A 575 -25.40 -5.53 17.70
CA THR A 575 -24.04 -6.06 17.41
C THR A 575 -23.94 -7.56 17.18
N LYS A 576 -23.02 -7.92 16.27
CA LYS A 576 -22.44 -9.25 16.07
C LYS A 576 -20.91 -9.15 16.27
N TRP A 577 -20.48 -9.17 17.55
CA TRP A 577 -19.12 -9.38 18.11
C TRP A 577 -18.55 -8.22 18.96
N LEU A 578 -18.28 -8.47 20.26
CA LEU A 578 -17.61 -7.55 21.19
C LEU A 578 -16.36 -8.25 21.75
N SER A 579 -15.16 -7.79 21.38
CA SER A 579 -13.91 -8.45 21.78
C SER A 579 -12.90 -7.45 22.29
N TYR A 580 -12.29 -7.67 23.46
CA TYR A 580 -11.36 -6.75 24.12
C TYR A 580 -9.89 -7.15 23.91
N PHE A 581 -9.52 -7.68 22.73
CA PHE A 581 -8.15 -8.10 22.46
C PHE A 581 -7.67 -7.78 21.04
N GLY A 582 -6.54 -7.08 21.00
CA GLY A 582 -5.94 -6.52 19.79
C GLY A 582 -5.27 -7.48 18.81
N GLU A 583 -5.20 -8.80 19.03
CA GLU A 583 -4.57 -9.73 18.05
C GLU A 583 -5.13 -11.17 18.04
N GLY A 584 -6.23 -11.47 18.75
CA GLY A 584 -6.77 -12.83 18.88
C GLY A 584 -8.07 -13.03 18.10
N ARG A 585 -8.05 -13.77 16.98
CA ARG A 585 -9.28 -14.27 16.34
C ARG A 585 -10.00 -15.20 17.32
N MET A 586 -11.20 -14.85 17.80
CA MET A 586 -12.16 -15.91 18.13
C MET A 586 -12.55 -16.58 16.83
N MET A 587 -12.52 -17.91 16.80
CA MET A 587 -12.97 -18.70 15.66
C MET A 587 -14.40 -18.27 15.29
N SER A 588 -14.60 -17.85 14.05
CA SER A 588 -15.92 -17.68 13.48
C SER A 588 -16.56 -19.06 13.36
N THR A 589 -17.22 -19.55 14.40
CA THR A 589 -18.14 -20.67 14.25
C THR A 589 -19.31 -20.14 13.42
N GLY A 590 -19.32 -20.46 12.13
CA GLY A 590 -20.23 -19.92 11.11
C GLY A 590 -21.72 -20.26 11.31
N GLU A 591 -22.14 -20.65 12.51
CA GLU A 591 -23.50 -21.09 12.85
C GLU A 591 -24.16 -20.26 13.97
N LEU A 592 -23.45 -19.34 14.63
CA LEU A 592 -24.01 -18.49 15.69
C LEU A 592 -24.59 -17.18 15.15
N ASP A 593 -25.52 -17.28 14.20
CA ASP A 593 -26.23 -16.12 13.69
C ASP A 593 -27.21 -15.58 14.76
N ASN A 594 -26.93 -14.38 15.27
CA ASN A 594 -27.78 -13.53 16.14
C ASN A 594 -27.55 -13.61 17.66
N GLY A 595 -26.32 -13.39 18.14
CA GLY A 595 -26.04 -13.17 19.56
C GLY A 595 -24.77 -12.36 19.85
N VAL A 596 -24.55 -12.07 21.13
CA VAL A 596 -23.39 -11.30 21.62
C VAL A 596 -22.25 -12.26 21.96
N ALA A 597 -21.04 -11.95 21.52
CA ALA A 597 -19.82 -12.60 21.98
C ALA A 597 -19.05 -11.59 22.82
N VAL A 598 -18.59 -11.98 24.01
CA VAL A 598 -17.75 -11.16 24.89
C VAL A 598 -16.42 -11.86 25.08
N SER A 599 -15.32 -11.17 24.79
CA SER A 599 -13.96 -11.68 25.01
C SER A 599 -13.15 -10.67 25.81
N LEU A 600 -12.64 -11.05 26.98
CA LEU A 600 -11.90 -10.20 27.93
C LEU A 600 -10.59 -10.86 28.40
N PRO A 601 -9.63 -11.18 27.51
CA PRO A 601 -8.48 -11.98 27.90
C PRO A 601 -7.29 -11.15 28.44
N ASN A 602 -6.56 -11.70 29.42
CA ASN A 602 -5.35 -11.15 30.04
C ASN A 602 -5.54 -9.75 30.65
N LYS A 603 -6.61 -9.57 31.41
CA LYS A 603 -7.05 -8.26 31.91
C LYS A 603 -6.90 -8.10 33.42
N GLY A 604 -6.55 -9.16 34.14
CA GLY A 604 -6.52 -9.15 35.60
C GLY A 604 -7.90 -9.00 36.23
N LEU A 605 -8.97 -9.38 35.51
CA LEU A 605 -10.32 -9.36 36.05
C LEU A 605 -10.48 -10.46 37.11
N THR A 606 -11.26 -10.16 38.13
CA THR A 606 -11.54 -11.05 39.25
C THR A 606 -12.87 -11.77 39.09
N SER A 607 -13.15 -12.77 39.93
CA SER A 607 -14.46 -13.42 39.98
C SER A 607 -15.60 -12.42 40.20
N SER A 608 -15.40 -11.36 40.99
CA SER A 608 -16.39 -10.28 41.21
C SER A 608 -16.78 -9.57 39.92
N ASP A 609 -15.82 -9.35 39.03
CA ASP A 609 -16.06 -8.71 37.73
C ASP A 609 -16.87 -9.63 36.80
N LEU A 610 -16.60 -10.93 36.84
CA LEU A 610 -17.42 -11.93 36.15
C LEU A 610 -18.85 -11.94 36.72
N GLN A 611 -19.03 -11.90 38.03
CA GLN A 611 -20.37 -11.86 38.64
C GLN A 611 -21.15 -10.62 38.17
N LEU A 612 -20.48 -9.47 38.15
CA LEU A 612 -21.06 -8.22 37.68
C LEU A 612 -21.50 -8.31 36.23
N LEU A 613 -20.61 -8.78 35.34
CA LEU A 613 -20.90 -8.98 33.92
C LEU A 613 -22.12 -9.90 33.74
N LEU A 614 -22.13 -11.05 34.41
CA LEU A 614 -23.22 -12.02 34.30
C LEU A 614 -24.55 -11.47 34.84
N ALA A 615 -24.52 -10.76 35.97
CA ALA A 615 -25.70 -10.11 36.53
C ALA A 615 -26.27 -9.05 35.57
N THR A 616 -25.41 -8.32 34.86
CA THR A 616 -25.82 -7.38 33.82
C THR A 616 -26.41 -8.11 32.61
N VAL A 617 -25.84 -9.24 32.17
CA VAL A 617 -26.40 -10.05 31.07
C VAL A 617 -27.83 -10.48 31.40
N ALA A 618 -28.06 -11.02 32.60
CA ALA A 618 -29.37 -11.50 33.03
C ALA A 618 -30.42 -10.37 33.16
N ARG A 619 -30.00 -9.15 33.46
CA ARG A 619 -30.90 -8.01 33.71
C ARG A 619 -31.18 -7.13 32.50
N SER A 620 -30.23 -7.02 31.57
CA SER A 620 -30.17 -5.87 30.66
C SER A 620 -29.81 -6.20 29.23
N CYS A 621 -29.53 -7.47 28.88
CA CYS A 621 -29.11 -7.82 27.53
C CYS A 621 -30.31 -8.22 26.65
N PRO A 622 -30.69 -7.42 25.63
CA PRO A 622 -31.81 -7.72 24.74
C PRO A 622 -31.49 -8.83 23.74
N THR A 623 -30.20 -9.06 23.47
CA THR A 623 -29.67 -10.11 22.61
C THR A 623 -28.99 -11.19 23.47
N PRO A 624 -29.15 -12.47 23.14
CA PRO A 624 -28.60 -13.53 23.97
C PRO A 624 -27.07 -13.63 23.84
N LEU A 625 -26.38 -13.81 24.97
CA LEU A 625 -24.96 -14.11 25.01
C LEU A 625 -24.71 -15.51 24.41
N THR A 626 -23.82 -15.58 23.42
CA THR A 626 -23.48 -16.82 22.69
C THR A 626 -22.06 -17.29 22.92
N SER A 627 -21.15 -16.37 23.24
CA SER A 627 -19.76 -16.70 23.50
C SER A 627 -19.19 -15.86 24.64
N LEU A 628 -18.42 -16.47 25.53
CA LEU A 628 -17.72 -15.82 26.63
C LEU A 628 -16.26 -16.29 26.69
N SER A 629 -15.30 -15.38 26.55
CA SER A 629 -13.89 -15.65 26.79
C SER A 629 -13.36 -14.75 27.91
N MET A 630 -12.79 -15.34 28.95
CA MET A 630 -12.14 -14.64 30.07
C MET A 630 -10.73 -15.22 30.31
N THR A 631 -10.04 -15.60 29.24
CA THR A 631 -8.70 -16.21 29.30
C THR A 631 -7.69 -15.37 30.09
N GLY A 632 -6.83 -15.99 30.89
CA GLY A 632 -5.66 -15.34 31.50
C GLY A 632 -6.01 -14.24 32.51
N ASN A 633 -7.14 -14.37 33.20
CA ASN A 633 -7.56 -13.47 34.27
C ASN A 633 -7.27 -14.07 35.66
N ASP A 634 -7.72 -13.40 36.72
CA ASP A 634 -7.58 -13.83 38.11
C ASP A 634 -8.91 -14.40 38.65
N LEU A 635 -9.50 -15.33 37.88
CA LEU A 635 -10.76 -15.99 38.26
C LEU A 635 -10.49 -17.19 39.19
N ASP A 636 -11.37 -17.36 40.18
CA ASP A 636 -11.35 -18.47 41.14
C ASP A 636 -12.65 -19.30 41.09
N GLU A 637 -12.79 -20.25 42.03
CA GLU A 637 -13.95 -21.16 42.11
C GLU A 637 -15.30 -20.44 42.24
N ILE A 638 -15.34 -19.28 42.92
CA ILE A 638 -16.59 -18.54 43.18
C ILE A 638 -17.19 -18.03 41.87
N GLY A 639 -16.35 -17.49 40.97
CA GLY A 639 -16.80 -16.96 39.69
C GLY A 639 -17.36 -18.05 38.77
N VAL A 640 -16.68 -19.20 38.69
CA VAL A 640 -17.13 -20.30 37.83
C VAL A 640 -18.34 -21.05 38.39
N ALA A 641 -18.50 -21.11 39.71
CA ALA A 641 -19.68 -21.72 40.34
C ALA A 641 -20.97 -20.95 39.98
N GLN A 642 -20.93 -19.61 40.04
CA GLN A 642 -22.06 -18.78 39.63
C GLN A 642 -22.36 -18.91 38.13
N LEU A 643 -21.32 -18.95 37.29
CA LEU A 643 -21.49 -19.18 35.86
C LEU A 643 -22.23 -20.52 35.61
N ALA A 644 -21.81 -21.60 36.29
CA ALA A 644 -22.47 -22.91 36.19
C ALA A 644 -23.94 -22.88 36.67
N GLU A 645 -24.23 -22.15 37.76
CA GLU A 645 -25.60 -21.97 38.28
C GLU A 645 -26.49 -21.23 37.26
N MET A 646 -25.99 -20.15 36.67
CA MET A 646 -26.73 -19.38 35.66
C MET A 646 -26.99 -20.16 34.38
N ILE A 647 -26.02 -20.98 33.96
CA ILE A 647 -26.16 -21.91 32.83
C ILE A 647 -27.24 -22.95 33.14
N THR A 648 -27.25 -23.52 34.35
CA THR A 648 -28.18 -24.58 34.76
C THR A 648 -29.61 -24.05 34.95
N SER A 649 -29.75 -22.85 35.51
CA SER A 649 -31.04 -22.17 35.72
C SER A 649 -31.63 -21.56 34.43
N GLY A 650 -30.92 -21.64 33.30
CA GLY A 650 -31.41 -21.18 32.00
C GLY A 650 -31.34 -19.68 31.77
N GLN A 651 -30.59 -18.95 32.59
CA GLN A 651 -30.38 -17.50 32.40
C GLN A 651 -29.45 -17.18 31.21
N LEU A 652 -28.70 -18.18 30.71
CA LEU A 652 -27.80 -18.07 29.56
C LEU A 652 -28.17 -19.09 28.46
N PRO A 653 -29.34 -18.96 27.82
CA PRO A 653 -29.94 -20.04 27.02
C PRO A 653 -29.22 -20.32 25.69
N LYS A 654 -28.51 -19.35 25.11
CA LYS A 654 -27.78 -19.52 23.83
C LYS A 654 -26.25 -19.55 23.96
N LEU A 655 -25.71 -19.58 25.18
CA LEU A 655 -24.26 -19.63 25.39
C LEU A 655 -23.73 -20.97 24.87
N ALA A 656 -22.80 -20.90 23.91
CA ALA A 656 -22.29 -22.06 23.18
C ALA A 656 -20.76 -22.18 23.21
N TYR A 657 -20.05 -21.08 23.49
CA TYR A 657 -18.59 -21.08 23.58
C TYR A 657 -18.15 -20.44 24.90
N ILE A 658 -17.29 -21.14 25.64
CA ILE A 658 -16.69 -20.64 26.89
C ILE A 658 -15.19 -20.88 26.85
N ASN A 659 -14.38 -19.84 26.96
CA ASN A 659 -12.93 -19.97 27.10
C ASN A 659 -12.46 -19.34 28.42
N LEU A 660 -11.95 -20.18 29.32
CA LEU A 660 -11.47 -19.80 30.64
C LEU A 660 -10.01 -20.24 30.85
N SER A 661 -9.28 -20.48 29.75
CA SER A 661 -7.85 -20.82 29.74
C SER A 661 -7.01 -19.83 30.54
N GLY A 662 -5.87 -20.26 31.08
CA GLY A 662 -4.93 -19.36 31.77
C GLY A 662 -5.41 -18.76 33.11
N ASN A 663 -6.56 -19.16 33.65
CA ASN A 663 -7.00 -18.80 35.00
C ASN A 663 -6.52 -19.89 36.00
N GLU A 664 -5.36 -19.67 36.61
CA GLU A 664 -4.68 -20.68 37.44
C GLU A 664 -5.42 -21.01 38.73
N ARG A 665 -6.23 -20.08 39.26
CA ARG A 665 -6.97 -20.24 40.52
C ARG A 665 -8.30 -20.98 40.36
N ILE A 666 -8.69 -21.35 39.14
CA ILE A 666 -9.89 -22.19 38.92
C ILE A 666 -9.52 -23.66 39.16
N PRO A 667 -10.05 -24.32 40.22
CA PRO A 667 -9.78 -25.72 40.48
C PRO A 667 -10.43 -26.62 39.44
N GLU A 668 -9.94 -27.86 39.32
CA GLU A 668 -10.49 -28.85 38.38
C GLU A 668 -11.98 -29.16 38.65
N SER A 669 -12.41 -29.12 39.92
CA SER A 669 -13.82 -29.24 40.33
C SER A 669 -14.70 -28.18 39.66
N GLY A 670 -14.29 -26.91 39.73
CA GLY A 670 -14.98 -25.78 39.10
C GLY A 670 -15.02 -25.92 37.58
N ARG A 671 -13.92 -26.38 36.97
CA ARG A 671 -13.85 -26.65 35.53
C ARG A 671 -14.87 -27.70 35.08
N ARG A 672 -14.91 -28.84 35.79
CA ARG A 672 -15.88 -29.91 35.53
C ARG A 672 -17.31 -29.47 35.80
N GLY A 673 -17.54 -28.63 36.80
CA GLY A 673 -18.85 -28.07 37.14
C GLY A 673 -19.48 -27.27 35.99
N VAL A 674 -18.70 -26.37 35.37
CA VAL A 674 -19.17 -25.59 34.21
C VAL A 674 -19.46 -26.49 33.00
N LEU A 675 -18.60 -27.48 32.72
CA LEU A 675 -18.84 -28.44 31.63
C LEU A 675 -20.11 -29.27 31.88
N GLN A 676 -20.34 -29.70 33.12
CA GLN A 676 -21.54 -30.45 33.49
C GLN A 676 -22.80 -29.59 33.32
N ALA A 677 -22.77 -28.34 33.75
CA ALA A 677 -23.86 -27.38 33.54
C ALA A 677 -24.15 -27.15 32.04
N MET A 678 -23.10 -27.10 31.22
CA MET A 678 -23.22 -26.99 29.76
C MET A 678 -23.90 -28.22 29.14
N ARG A 679 -23.70 -29.42 29.70
CA ARG A 679 -24.32 -30.67 29.24
C ARG A 679 -25.74 -30.88 29.77
N SER A 680 -26.05 -30.40 30.97
CA SER A 680 -27.30 -30.72 31.66
C SER A 680 -28.50 -29.85 31.28
N PHE A 681 -28.28 -28.68 30.69
CA PHE A 681 -29.38 -27.76 30.35
C PHE A 681 -30.06 -28.13 29.02
N GLN A 682 -31.39 -28.22 29.05
CA GLN A 682 -32.25 -28.70 27.95
C GLN A 682 -32.95 -27.58 27.15
N GLY A 683 -32.53 -26.32 27.28
CA GLY A 683 -33.13 -25.21 26.51
C GLY A 683 -32.63 -25.14 25.06
N PRO A 684 -33.01 -24.10 24.29
CA PRO A 684 -32.64 -23.94 22.87
C PRO A 684 -31.15 -23.63 22.70
N ARG A 685 -30.31 -24.64 22.94
CA ARG A 685 -28.91 -24.67 22.53
C ARG A 685 -28.84 -25.22 21.11
N LEU A 686 -27.75 -24.92 20.41
CA LEU A 686 -27.39 -25.67 19.21
C LEU A 686 -27.57 -27.17 19.47
N ASP A 687 -28.10 -27.91 18.51
CA ASP A 687 -28.49 -29.33 18.61
C ASP A 687 -27.22 -30.23 18.62
N CYS A 688 -26.34 -30.02 19.62
CA CYS A 688 -24.99 -30.56 19.71
C CYS A 688 -24.52 -30.77 21.17
N ASP A 689 -23.69 -31.79 21.39
CA ASP A 689 -22.95 -32.01 22.65
C ASP A 689 -21.81 -30.98 22.83
N PHE A 690 -21.28 -30.84 24.05
CA PHE A 690 -20.13 -29.98 24.36
C PHE A 690 -18.90 -30.78 24.83
N GLU A 691 -17.72 -30.36 24.36
CA GLU A 691 -16.43 -30.97 24.69
C GLU A 691 -15.35 -29.95 25.08
N LEU A 692 -14.27 -30.45 25.67
CA LEU A 692 -13.07 -29.67 25.97
C LEU A 692 -12.13 -29.71 24.77
N GLU A 693 -11.66 -28.55 24.32
CA GLU A 693 -10.68 -28.45 23.24
C GLU A 693 -9.33 -29.02 23.71
N SER A 694 -8.76 -29.95 22.93
CA SER A 694 -7.67 -30.82 23.38
C SER A 694 -6.29 -30.14 23.48
N SER A 695 -6.13 -28.91 22.97
CA SER A 695 -4.81 -28.28 22.80
C SER A 695 -4.48 -27.17 23.79
N ASP A 696 -5.45 -26.45 24.36
CA ASP A 696 -5.17 -25.28 25.19
C ASP A 696 -6.17 -25.18 26.35
N GLY A 697 -5.67 -25.16 27.58
CA GLY A 697 -6.43 -25.45 28.80
C GLY A 697 -7.83 -24.84 28.89
N PHE A 698 -8.83 -25.66 29.18
CA PHE A 698 -10.18 -25.22 29.58
C PHE A 698 -10.92 -24.24 28.63
N SER A 699 -11.00 -24.64 27.36
CA SER A 699 -11.93 -24.13 26.34
C SER A 699 -13.07 -25.14 26.13
N ILE A 700 -14.32 -24.70 26.18
CA ILE A 700 -15.54 -25.51 25.96
C ILE A 700 -16.16 -25.10 24.63
N VAL A 701 -16.29 -26.07 23.72
CA VAL A 701 -16.77 -25.87 22.35
C VAL A 701 -17.91 -26.85 22.00
N PRO A 702 -18.78 -26.50 21.03
CA PRO A 702 -19.71 -27.46 20.43
C PRO A 702 -18.95 -28.61 19.76
N LYS A 703 -19.36 -29.84 20.02
CA LYS A 703 -18.82 -31.04 19.35
C LYS A 703 -19.28 -31.02 17.89
N ALA A 704 -18.32 -31.01 16.96
CA ALA A 704 -18.63 -31.09 15.54
C ALA A 704 -19.38 -32.41 15.23
N LYS A 705 -20.53 -32.34 14.54
CA LYS A 705 -21.16 -33.55 13.98
C LYS A 705 -20.16 -34.18 13.02
N SER A 706 -19.74 -35.42 13.28
CA SER A 706 -18.92 -36.17 12.33
C SER A 706 -19.66 -36.22 11.00
N LYS A 707 -19.01 -35.76 9.92
CA LYS A 707 -19.46 -36.05 8.56
C LYS A 707 -19.25 -37.55 8.29
N GLU A 708 -20.10 -38.38 8.88
CA GLU A 708 -20.33 -39.74 8.41
C GLU A 708 -21.84 -39.84 8.13
N GLY A 709 -22.14 -40.00 6.85
CA GLY A 709 -23.47 -39.92 6.22
C GLY A 709 -23.29 -39.68 4.74
#